data_AF-A0A2V5P0B5-F1
#
_entry.id   AF-A0A2V5P0B5-F1
#
_cell.length_a   1.000
_cell.length_b   1.000
_cell.length_c   1.000
_cell.angle_alpha   90.00
_cell.angle_beta   90.00
_cell.angle_gamma   90.00
#
_symmetry.space_group_name_H-M   'P 1'
#
loop_
_entity.id
_entity.type
_entity.pdbx_description
1 polymer ?
#
loop_
_entity_poly.entity_id
_entity_poly.type
_entity_poly.pdbx_seq_one_letter_code
_entity_poly.pdbx_strand_id
1 'polypeptide(L)'
;MLVGFSLEIVFGRSDSLSLGQIRGSLGRLFAPEQYRLPALAGLLVPAGVLAFIGALLVYRQRAPLSITLGLFALMPVASGLSHWARSEQRNHWFGYWFGHDMFTPPVVGPDGKMTYDAKVRAEALKGPKAKLVYPEMDPHTILFGGTDPGRFNPTYMIFCESFIPDSCKPAADPTYDRRDVYLITQNALADGTYLNYLRAQYFRSQEHPPPFFSELARFILKDTEYETNLVARMVSPLDDLFEERGARVEKRWRTSTSWFSDQDFTSLPALATRLRPGPSQDPLSQWLFENFSKETQELLKGQSDEKRLRPALARDLNALLERELKEKERLAEKQRQKEAVDQKLYDSSDSERLRQKQDALAKEIAAIKIEPLFNPTRFAQVQLSNYLKKFIAQNPQSDTRIRLNRLLLEAAYPAELAKSLGGVYPDREIYIPSPLDLQTAIGEYSNDAARRAQHDKQFPNEPKQLRPGEGVTITPDGRAQVSGTASVMNINGLLTKVIFDHNPDNEFYVEESFPLDWMFPYLTPYGIIMKINRQPLAEISDEICQRDHEFWTHYSERLIGNWITYETSVKEITAFVERVYLGRNFKGFTGDRRFARDDQAQKAFSKLRSSIGGIYSWRLGLTPGSVPVPPQYHPKSQAESARMLREADFAYKQAFALCPYSPE
;
A
#
# COMPACT_ATOMS: atom_id res chain seq x y z
N MET A 1 -51.12 0.68 -3.86
CA MET A 1 -50.07 1.09 -2.90
C MET A 1 -48.96 0.05 -2.78
N LEU A 2 -49.19 -1.17 -2.29
CA LEU A 2 -48.13 -2.18 -2.08
C LEU A 2 -47.33 -2.56 -3.34
N VAL A 3 -47.98 -2.70 -4.50
CA VAL A 3 -47.32 -2.91 -5.80
C VAL A 3 -46.52 -1.67 -6.24
N GLY A 4 -47.01 -0.47 -5.91
CA GLY A 4 -46.31 0.79 -6.19
C GLY A 4 -45.02 0.91 -5.39
N PHE A 5 -45.08 0.63 -4.08
CA PHE A 5 -43.91 0.59 -3.19
C PHE A 5 -42.87 -0.45 -3.62
N SER A 6 -43.33 -1.60 -4.10
CA SER A 6 -42.46 -2.66 -4.63
C SER A 6 -41.77 -2.25 -5.94
N LEU A 7 -42.43 -1.46 -6.78
CA LEU A 7 -41.86 -0.93 -8.02
C LEU A 7 -40.93 0.28 -7.74
N GLU A 8 -41.23 1.11 -6.74
CA GLU A 8 -40.35 2.18 -6.26
C GLU A 8 -38.99 1.64 -5.79
N ILE A 9 -38.99 0.54 -5.02
CA ILE A 9 -37.77 -0.17 -4.58
C ILE A 9 -36.94 -0.70 -5.77
N VAL A 10 -37.60 -1.12 -6.86
CA VAL A 10 -36.95 -1.75 -8.03
C VAL A 10 -36.36 -0.74 -8.99
N PHE A 11 -37.02 0.39 -9.17
CA PHE A 11 -36.60 1.45 -10.09
C PHE A 11 -35.91 2.62 -9.39
N GLY A 12 -35.68 2.51 -8.08
CA GLY A 12 -34.93 3.49 -7.28
C GLY A 12 -35.52 4.89 -7.31
N ARG A 13 -36.84 5.02 -7.45
CA ARG A 13 -37.54 6.31 -7.53
C ARG A 13 -38.31 6.57 -6.24
N SER A 14 -38.10 7.73 -5.65
CA SER A 14 -38.83 8.27 -4.49
C SER A 14 -40.19 8.88 -4.84
N ASP A 15 -40.51 8.97 -6.14
CA ASP A 15 -41.71 9.64 -6.62
C ASP A 15 -42.87 8.63 -6.78
N SER A 16 -44.06 9.03 -6.35
CA SER A 16 -45.27 8.21 -6.46
C SER A 16 -45.56 7.87 -7.93
N LEU A 17 -45.41 6.60 -8.31
CA LEU A 17 -45.64 6.13 -9.67
C LEU A 17 -47.12 6.23 -10.06
N SER A 18 -47.43 6.83 -11.21
CA SER A 18 -48.78 6.82 -11.76
C SER A 18 -49.20 5.42 -12.22
N LEU A 19 -50.50 5.13 -12.26
CA LEU A 19 -51.04 3.83 -12.72
C LEU A 19 -50.57 3.46 -14.15
N GLY A 20 -50.37 4.46 -15.03
CA GLY A 20 -49.82 4.26 -16.37
C GLY A 20 -48.34 3.86 -16.36
N GLN A 21 -47.55 4.46 -15.47
CA GLN A 21 -46.15 4.10 -15.27
C GLN A 21 -46.00 2.70 -14.65
N ILE A 22 -46.86 2.33 -13.70
CA ILE A 22 -46.91 0.99 -13.11
C ILE A 22 -47.17 -0.09 -14.19
N ARG A 23 -48.15 0.14 -15.06
CA ARG A 23 -48.47 -0.77 -16.18
C ARG A 23 -47.32 -0.88 -17.20
N GLY A 24 -46.68 0.23 -17.53
CA GLY A 24 -45.50 0.25 -18.42
C GLY A 24 -44.27 -0.43 -17.82
N SER A 25 -44.08 -0.31 -16.51
CA SER A 25 -42.97 -0.93 -15.77
C SER A 25 -43.12 -2.43 -15.57
N LEU A 26 -44.35 -2.94 -15.42
CA LEU A 26 -44.64 -4.38 -15.38
C LEU A 26 -44.18 -5.10 -16.65
N GLY A 27 -44.39 -4.51 -17.83
CA GLY A 27 -43.89 -5.07 -19.09
C GLY A 27 -42.36 -5.11 -19.16
N ARG A 28 -41.68 -4.11 -18.58
CA ARG A 28 -40.20 -4.05 -18.53
C ARG A 28 -39.61 -5.11 -17.59
N LEU A 29 -40.32 -5.48 -16.52
CA LEU A 29 -39.88 -6.47 -15.53
C LEU A 29 -39.63 -7.86 -16.14
N PHE A 30 -40.33 -8.17 -17.23
CA PHE A 30 -40.19 -9.42 -17.98
C PHE A 30 -39.39 -9.26 -19.29
N ALA A 31 -38.84 -8.09 -19.56
CA ALA A 31 -38.00 -7.88 -20.74
C ALA A 31 -36.71 -8.72 -20.65
N PRO A 32 -36.20 -9.24 -21.78
CA PRO A 32 -34.88 -9.86 -21.83
C PRO A 32 -33.83 -8.91 -21.25
N GLU A 33 -32.87 -9.46 -20.49
CA GLU A 33 -31.73 -8.71 -19.92
C GLU A 33 -32.07 -7.68 -18.83
N GLN A 34 -33.32 -7.60 -18.39
CA GLN A 34 -33.72 -6.85 -17.20
C GLN A 34 -33.33 -7.62 -15.93
N TYR A 35 -32.65 -6.99 -14.98
CA TYR A 35 -32.47 -7.57 -13.66
C TYR A 35 -33.74 -7.41 -12.82
N ARG A 36 -34.35 -8.54 -12.45
CA ARG A 36 -35.73 -8.61 -11.93
C ARG A 36 -35.90 -9.20 -10.52
N LEU A 37 -34.84 -9.72 -9.89
CA LEU A 37 -34.98 -10.47 -8.62
C LEU A 37 -35.55 -9.62 -7.47
N PRO A 38 -35.09 -8.37 -7.22
CA PRO A 38 -35.68 -7.52 -6.18
C PRO A 38 -37.15 -7.19 -6.46
N ALA A 39 -37.53 -7.15 -7.74
CA ALA A 39 -38.90 -6.89 -8.15
C ALA A 39 -39.82 -8.06 -7.89
N LEU A 40 -39.35 -9.27 -8.17
CA LEU A 40 -40.03 -10.51 -7.80
C LEU A 40 -40.17 -10.62 -6.29
N ALA A 41 -39.14 -10.23 -5.52
CA ALA A 41 -39.21 -10.21 -4.05
C ALA A 41 -40.27 -9.24 -3.54
N GLY A 42 -40.30 -8.01 -4.07
CA GLY A 42 -41.30 -7.01 -3.72
C GLY A 42 -42.73 -7.45 -4.05
N LEU A 43 -42.92 -8.19 -5.15
CA LEU A 43 -44.23 -8.76 -5.51
C LEU A 43 -44.63 -9.99 -4.69
N LEU A 44 -43.67 -10.75 -4.15
CA LEU A 44 -43.93 -11.96 -3.37
C LEU A 44 -44.70 -11.66 -2.08
N VAL A 45 -44.33 -10.58 -1.37
CA VAL A 45 -44.93 -10.23 -0.07
C VAL A 45 -46.42 -9.87 -0.21
N PRO A 46 -46.84 -8.95 -1.10
CA PRO A 46 -48.25 -8.66 -1.36
C PRO A 46 -49.02 -9.87 -1.90
N ALA A 47 -48.41 -10.68 -2.78
CA ALA A 47 -49.03 -11.90 -3.27
C ALA A 47 -49.34 -12.89 -2.13
N GLY A 48 -48.42 -13.03 -1.16
CA GLY A 48 -48.62 -13.84 0.04
C GLY A 48 -49.77 -13.32 0.92
N VAL A 49 -49.86 -12.00 1.11
CA VAL A 49 -50.98 -11.38 1.85
C VAL A 49 -52.32 -11.64 1.16
N LEU A 50 -52.38 -11.47 -0.16
CA LEU A 50 -53.60 -11.73 -0.94
C LEU A 50 -54.00 -13.22 -0.90
N ALA A 51 -53.04 -14.13 -0.98
CA ALA A 51 -53.28 -15.56 -0.86
C ALA A 51 -53.83 -15.92 0.54
N PHE A 52 -53.30 -15.29 1.60
CA PHE A 52 -53.79 -15.49 2.96
C PHE A 52 -55.24 -14.98 3.13
N ILE A 53 -55.55 -13.78 2.64
CA ILE A 53 -56.91 -13.24 2.67
C ILE A 53 -57.86 -14.14 1.87
N GLY A 54 -57.47 -14.59 0.68
CA GLY A 54 -58.24 -15.53 -0.13
C GLY A 54 -58.51 -16.84 0.61
N ALA A 55 -57.50 -17.38 1.31
CA ALA A 55 -57.66 -18.58 2.13
C ALA A 55 -58.65 -18.38 3.28
N LEU A 56 -58.64 -17.22 3.96
CA LEU A 56 -59.64 -16.91 5.00
C LEU A 56 -61.06 -16.78 4.41
N LEU A 57 -61.20 -16.23 3.21
CA LEU A 57 -62.48 -16.10 2.52
C LEU A 57 -63.08 -17.44 2.07
N VAL A 58 -62.24 -18.41 1.71
CA VAL A 58 -62.64 -19.77 1.33
C VAL A 58 -62.90 -20.64 2.58
N TYR A 59 -62.00 -20.61 3.56
CA TYR A 59 -62.09 -21.42 4.78
C TYR A 59 -62.71 -20.63 5.94
N ARG A 60 -63.95 -20.14 5.77
CA ARG A 60 -64.59 -19.25 6.76
C ARG A 60 -64.86 -19.89 8.12
N GLN A 61 -64.96 -21.23 8.17
CA GLN A 61 -65.30 -21.98 9.39
C GLN A 61 -64.09 -22.64 10.06
N ARG A 62 -62.87 -22.52 9.50
CA ARG A 62 -61.66 -23.13 10.05
C ARG A 62 -60.40 -22.35 9.67
N ALA A 63 -59.41 -22.28 10.57
CA ALA A 63 -58.16 -21.60 10.25
C ALA A 63 -57.38 -22.35 9.13
N PRO A 64 -56.90 -21.66 8.08
CA PRO A 64 -56.15 -22.27 6.98
C PRO A 64 -54.67 -22.52 7.36
N LEU A 65 -54.43 -23.27 8.45
CA LEU A 65 -53.12 -23.37 9.10
C LEU A 65 -52.00 -23.84 8.16
N SER A 66 -52.25 -24.83 7.30
CA SER A 66 -51.27 -25.32 6.32
C SER A 66 -50.87 -24.26 5.29
N ILE A 67 -51.82 -23.43 4.84
CA ILE A 67 -51.55 -22.33 3.90
C ILE A 67 -50.73 -21.26 4.60
N THR A 68 -51.11 -20.90 5.83
CA THR A 68 -50.36 -19.95 6.65
C THR A 68 -48.92 -20.39 6.84
N LEU A 69 -48.70 -21.63 7.27
CA LEU A 69 -47.35 -22.20 7.44
C LEU A 69 -46.56 -22.23 6.12
N GLY A 70 -47.21 -22.57 5.00
CA GLY A 70 -46.60 -22.51 3.68
C GLY A 70 -46.18 -21.09 3.27
N LEU A 71 -46.99 -20.08 3.54
CA LEU A 71 -46.65 -18.68 3.27
C LEU A 71 -45.50 -18.19 4.16
N PHE A 72 -45.48 -18.56 5.45
CA PHE A 72 -44.36 -18.28 6.34
C PHE A 72 -43.06 -18.95 5.85
N ALA A 73 -43.13 -20.19 5.39
CA ALA A 73 -41.98 -20.91 4.84
C ALA A 73 -41.44 -20.27 3.55
N LEU A 74 -42.26 -19.53 2.80
CA LEU A 74 -41.84 -18.79 1.60
C LEU A 74 -41.23 -17.42 1.90
N MET A 75 -41.41 -16.84 3.10
CA MET A 75 -40.87 -15.50 3.41
C MET A 75 -39.35 -15.37 3.23
N PRO A 76 -38.50 -16.35 3.60
CA PRO A 76 -37.06 -16.28 3.35
C PRO A 76 -36.70 -16.11 1.86
N VAL A 77 -37.56 -16.56 0.94
CA VAL A 77 -37.35 -16.41 -0.51
C VAL A 77 -37.34 -14.94 -0.92
N ALA A 78 -38.20 -14.10 -0.34
CA ALA A 78 -38.19 -12.67 -0.62
C ALA A 78 -36.84 -12.02 -0.23
N SER A 79 -36.31 -12.39 0.94
CA SER A 79 -34.99 -11.94 1.38
C SER A 79 -33.90 -12.41 0.42
N GLY A 80 -33.88 -13.71 0.09
CA GLY A 80 -32.94 -14.27 -0.88
C GLY A 80 -32.96 -13.53 -2.23
N LEU A 81 -34.14 -13.32 -2.81
CA LEU A 81 -34.30 -12.61 -4.09
C LEU A 81 -33.90 -11.12 -4.01
N SER A 82 -34.10 -10.46 -2.88
CA SER A 82 -33.75 -9.04 -2.68
C SER A 82 -32.25 -8.82 -2.56
N HIS A 83 -31.54 -9.79 -1.96
CA HIS A 83 -30.12 -9.67 -1.63
C HIS A 83 -29.20 -10.45 -2.57
N TRP A 84 -29.72 -11.40 -3.37
CA TRP A 84 -28.92 -12.33 -4.17
C TRP A 84 -27.78 -11.66 -4.94
N ALA A 85 -28.07 -10.67 -5.78
CA ALA A 85 -27.02 -10.06 -6.60
C ALA A 85 -26.01 -9.20 -5.83
N ARG A 86 -26.36 -8.71 -4.63
CA ARG A 86 -25.38 -8.04 -3.76
C ARG A 86 -24.53 -9.05 -2.99
N SER A 87 -25.07 -10.23 -2.74
CA SER A 87 -24.38 -11.33 -2.04
C SER A 87 -23.59 -12.26 -2.98
N GLU A 88 -23.86 -12.25 -4.29
CA GLU A 88 -23.17 -13.09 -5.26
C GLU A 88 -21.76 -12.55 -5.54
N GLN A 89 -20.76 -13.17 -4.91
CA GLN A 89 -19.35 -12.79 -5.02
C GLN A 89 -18.53 -13.73 -5.94
N ARG A 90 -19.21 -14.57 -6.74
CA ARG A 90 -18.52 -15.52 -7.64
C ARG A 90 -17.81 -14.77 -8.75
N ASN A 91 -16.52 -15.10 -8.95
CA ASN A 91 -15.65 -14.48 -9.95
C ASN A 91 -15.63 -12.93 -9.82
N HIS A 92 -15.84 -12.39 -8.62
CA HIS A 92 -15.88 -10.97 -8.34
C HIS A 92 -14.47 -10.43 -8.07
N TRP A 93 -13.76 -10.07 -9.14
CA TRP A 93 -12.32 -9.76 -9.11
C TRP A 93 -11.99 -8.28 -8.95
N PHE A 94 -12.95 -7.38 -8.77
CA PHE A 94 -12.69 -5.93 -8.81
C PHE A 94 -11.73 -5.45 -7.72
N GLY A 95 -11.81 -6.01 -6.50
CA GLY A 95 -10.84 -5.71 -5.44
C GLY A 95 -9.43 -6.22 -5.76
N TYR A 96 -9.35 -7.41 -6.38
CA TYR A 96 -8.08 -7.93 -6.88
C TYR A 96 -7.52 -7.02 -7.98
N TRP A 97 -8.27 -6.70 -9.04
CA TRP A 97 -7.79 -5.82 -10.12
C TRP A 97 -7.43 -4.43 -9.61
N PHE A 98 -8.21 -3.86 -8.69
CA PHE A 98 -7.89 -2.57 -8.10
C PHE A 98 -6.54 -2.61 -7.37
N GLY A 99 -6.32 -3.63 -6.54
CA GLY A 99 -5.07 -3.82 -5.78
C GLY A 99 -3.89 -4.25 -6.64
N HIS A 100 -4.10 -5.14 -7.60
CA HIS A 100 -3.06 -5.79 -8.39
C HIS A 100 -2.60 -4.92 -9.55
N ASP A 101 -3.54 -4.34 -10.31
CA ASP A 101 -3.24 -3.67 -11.59
C ASP A 101 -2.54 -2.33 -11.39
N MET A 102 -2.48 -1.80 -10.17
CA MET A 102 -1.60 -0.68 -9.82
C MET A 102 -0.12 -1.09 -9.77
N PHE A 103 0.20 -2.34 -9.41
CA PHE A 103 1.57 -2.85 -9.38
C PHE A 103 1.97 -3.49 -10.71
N THR A 104 1.04 -4.24 -11.30
CA THR A 104 1.24 -5.02 -12.53
C THR A 104 0.15 -4.64 -13.53
N PRO A 105 0.24 -3.46 -14.18
CA PRO A 105 -0.74 -3.04 -15.18
C PRO A 105 -0.87 -4.10 -16.28
N PRO A 106 -2.07 -4.56 -16.62
CA PRO A 106 -2.24 -5.60 -17.64
C PRO A 106 -1.82 -5.08 -19.02
N VAL A 107 -1.43 -6.00 -19.90
CA VAL A 107 -1.09 -5.73 -21.30
C VAL A 107 -2.06 -6.43 -22.24
N VAL A 108 -2.26 -5.89 -23.44
CA VAL A 108 -3.11 -6.53 -24.45
C VAL A 108 -2.35 -7.74 -25.02
N GLY A 109 -2.94 -8.92 -24.87
CA GLY A 109 -2.45 -10.18 -25.41
C GLY A 109 -2.82 -10.39 -26.88
N PRO A 110 -2.31 -11.47 -27.49
CA PRO A 110 -2.56 -11.79 -28.91
C PRO A 110 -4.04 -12.02 -29.26
N ASP A 111 -4.87 -12.36 -28.27
CA ASP A 111 -6.32 -12.55 -28.41
C ASP A 111 -7.12 -11.24 -28.28
N GLY A 112 -6.43 -10.10 -28.13
CA GLY A 112 -7.03 -8.79 -27.92
C GLY A 112 -7.53 -8.55 -26.49
N LYS A 113 -7.38 -9.52 -25.58
CA LYS A 113 -7.74 -9.38 -24.18
C LYS A 113 -6.55 -9.00 -23.33
N MET A 114 -6.83 -8.36 -22.21
CA MET A 114 -5.82 -7.99 -21.25
C MET A 114 -5.31 -9.23 -20.47
N THR A 115 -3.99 -9.32 -20.30
CA THR A 115 -3.28 -10.41 -19.64
C THR A 115 -2.15 -9.87 -18.75
N TYR A 116 -1.70 -10.69 -17.80
CA TYR A 116 -0.55 -10.42 -16.92
C TYR A 116 0.66 -11.30 -17.28
N ASP A 117 0.60 -12.06 -18.37
CA ASP A 117 1.69 -12.95 -18.78
C ASP A 117 3.01 -12.18 -18.99
N ALA A 118 4.03 -12.57 -18.22
CA ALA A 118 5.33 -11.90 -18.21
C ALA A 118 6.06 -11.98 -19.57
N LYS A 119 5.86 -13.04 -20.36
CA LYS A 119 6.46 -13.18 -21.69
C LYS A 119 5.77 -12.24 -22.67
N VAL A 120 4.43 -12.19 -22.66
CA VAL A 120 3.66 -11.25 -23.49
C VAL A 120 4.07 -9.80 -23.17
N ARG A 121 4.20 -9.45 -21.89
CA ARG A 121 4.70 -8.13 -21.47
C ARG A 121 6.11 -7.87 -22.00
N ALA A 122 7.04 -8.82 -21.83
CA ALA A 122 8.43 -8.66 -22.27
C ALA A 122 8.56 -8.48 -23.79
N GLU A 123 7.67 -9.08 -24.58
CA GLU A 123 7.58 -8.87 -26.03
C GLU A 123 6.96 -7.51 -26.36
N ALA A 124 5.86 -7.14 -25.70
CA ALA A 124 5.18 -5.86 -25.89
C ALA A 124 6.10 -4.67 -25.62
N LEU A 125 6.98 -4.78 -24.61
CA LEU A 125 7.98 -3.77 -24.26
C LEU A 125 9.17 -3.66 -25.23
N LYS A 126 9.28 -4.51 -26.25
CA LYS A 126 10.34 -4.45 -27.29
C LYS A 126 9.82 -4.02 -28.66
N GLY A 127 8.50 -4.09 -28.88
CA GLY A 127 7.89 -3.82 -30.17
C GLY A 127 7.82 -2.32 -30.55
N PRO A 128 7.30 -1.99 -31.75
CA PRO A 128 7.13 -0.61 -32.19
C PRO A 128 6.17 0.20 -31.29
N LYS A 129 5.25 -0.49 -30.61
CA LYS A 129 4.32 0.09 -29.63
C LYS A 129 4.82 0.04 -28.19
N ALA A 130 6.09 -0.29 -27.94
CA ALA A 130 6.63 -0.44 -26.58
C ALA A 130 6.38 0.78 -25.68
N LYS A 131 6.45 1.99 -26.25
CA LYS A 131 6.18 3.25 -25.53
C LYS A 131 4.74 3.39 -25.05
N LEU A 132 3.80 2.64 -25.62
CA LEU A 132 2.37 2.64 -25.31
C LEU A 132 1.99 1.55 -24.29
N VAL A 133 2.98 0.79 -23.81
CA VAL A 133 2.78 -0.27 -22.82
C VAL A 133 3.30 0.22 -21.48
N TYR A 134 2.51 0.06 -20.42
CA TYR A 134 3.00 0.31 -19.06
C TYR A 134 3.90 -0.85 -18.61
N PRO A 135 5.11 -0.56 -18.10
CA PRO A 135 5.92 -1.58 -17.45
C PRO A 135 5.24 -2.03 -16.13
N GLU A 136 5.82 -3.00 -15.45
CA GLU A 136 5.51 -3.23 -14.04
C GLU A 136 6.08 -2.12 -13.18
N MET A 137 5.44 -1.86 -12.04
CA MET A 137 5.85 -0.78 -11.16
C MET A 137 7.23 -1.13 -10.61
N ASP A 138 8.15 -0.16 -10.69
CA ASP A 138 9.56 -0.37 -10.38
C ASP A 138 9.78 -1.04 -9.00
N PRO A 139 10.81 -1.89 -8.86
CA PRO A 139 11.13 -2.48 -7.57
C PRO A 139 11.51 -1.43 -6.52
N HIS A 140 11.25 -1.72 -5.26
CA HIS A 140 11.61 -0.88 -4.11
C HIS A 140 10.98 0.53 -4.14
N THR A 141 9.80 0.66 -4.74
CA THR A 141 9.11 1.94 -4.90
C THR A 141 8.35 2.37 -3.65
N ILE A 142 8.11 3.68 -3.51
CA ILE A 142 7.22 4.24 -2.49
C ILE A 142 5.88 4.56 -3.15
N LEU A 143 4.83 3.88 -2.70
CA LEU A 143 3.45 4.11 -3.14
C LEU A 143 2.73 4.96 -2.10
N PHE A 144 2.34 6.17 -2.49
CA PHE A 144 1.37 6.95 -1.73
C PHE A 144 -0.05 6.45 -2.03
N GLY A 145 -0.74 5.91 -1.03
CA GLY A 145 -2.07 5.30 -1.19
C GLY A 145 -2.51 4.60 0.09
N GLY A 146 -3.60 3.82 0.06
CA GLY A 146 -3.96 2.98 1.21
C GLY A 146 -5.08 3.47 2.16
N THR A 147 -5.60 4.71 2.01
CA THR A 147 -6.64 5.36 2.86
C THR A 147 -8.21 5.25 2.66
N ASP A 148 -8.83 5.38 1.48
CA ASP A 148 -10.27 5.34 1.14
C ASP A 148 -10.84 3.89 0.99
N PRO A 149 -12.17 3.70 0.83
CA PRO A 149 -12.77 2.38 0.64
C PRO A 149 -12.16 1.62 -0.55
N GLY A 150 -11.72 0.37 -0.31
CA GLY A 150 -10.95 -0.43 -1.27
C GLY A 150 -9.43 -0.31 -1.11
N ARG A 151 -8.92 0.54 -0.20
CA ARG A 151 -7.48 0.77 -0.07
C ARG A 151 -6.72 -0.12 0.92
N PHE A 152 -7.41 -1.08 1.54
CA PHE A 152 -6.71 -2.27 2.02
C PHE A 152 -6.20 -3.13 0.87
N ASN A 153 -6.69 -2.97 -0.37
CA ASN A 153 -6.28 -3.82 -1.50
C ASN A 153 -4.76 -3.74 -1.76
N PRO A 154 -4.10 -2.57 -1.90
CA PRO A 154 -2.64 -2.52 -1.99
C PRO A 154 -1.94 -3.15 -0.79
N THR A 155 -2.42 -2.87 0.43
CA THR A 155 -1.90 -3.49 1.66
C THR A 155 -2.02 -5.02 1.62
N TYR A 156 -3.15 -5.54 1.16
CA TYR A 156 -3.42 -6.97 1.01
C TYR A 156 -2.51 -7.58 -0.06
N MET A 157 -2.32 -6.89 -1.17
CA MET A 157 -1.42 -7.39 -2.21
C MET A 157 0.03 -7.49 -1.71
N ILE A 158 0.51 -6.47 -1.01
CA ILE A 158 1.88 -6.43 -0.47
C ILE A 158 2.04 -7.44 0.68
N PHE A 159 1.16 -7.42 1.69
CA PHE A 159 1.34 -8.16 2.95
C PHE A 159 0.60 -9.50 3.05
N CYS A 160 -0.26 -9.83 2.08
CA CYS A 160 -0.98 -11.11 2.05
C CYS A 160 -0.73 -11.87 0.74
N GLU A 161 -1.13 -11.31 -0.41
CA GLU A 161 -1.04 -12.00 -1.71
C GLU A 161 0.41 -12.35 -2.07
N SER A 162 1.36 -11.46 -1.76
CA SER A 162 2.77 -11.72 -2.03
C SER A 162 3.36 -12.86 -1.18
N PHE A 163 2.73 -13.22 -0.05
CA PHE A 163 3.24 -14.22 0.90
C PHE A 163 2.61 -15.61 0.72
N ILE A 164 1.51 -15.74 -0.03
CA ILE A 164 0.91 -17.06 -0.24
C ILE A 164 1.73 -17.87 -1.27
N PRO A 165 1.70 -19.22 -1.21
CA PRO A 165 2.36 -20.05 -2.21
C PRO A 165 1.81 -19.79 -3.62
N ASP A 166 2.67 -19.90 -4.63
CA ASP A 166 2.31 -19.66 -6.04
C ASP A 166 1.13 -20.53 -6.52
N SER A 167 0.97 -21.73 -5.96
CA SER A 167 -0.17 -22.61 -6.26
C SER A 167 -1.53 -22.09 -5.76
N CYS A 168 -1.53 -21.12 -4.85
CA CYS A 168 -2.72 -20.51 -4.28
C CYS A 168 -3.06 -19.16 -4.93
N LYS A 169 -2.13 -18.58 -5.70
CA LYS A 169 -2.34 -17.32 -6.42
C LYS A 169 -3.20 -17.54 -7.67
N PRO A 170 -3.86 -16.49 -8.20
CA PRO A 170 -4.61 -16.60 -9.43
C PRO A 170 -3.73 -17.09 -10.59
N ALA A 171 -4.27 -17.99 -11.42
CA ALA A 171 -3.55 -18.53 -12.58
C ALA A 171 -3.12 -17.47 -13.60
N ALA A 172 -3.68 -16.25 -13.51
CA ALA A 172 -3.34 -15.14 -14.38
C ALA A 172 -1.97 -14.53 -14.05
N ASP A 173 -1.55 -14.55 -12.78
CA ASP A 173 -0.21 -14.15 -12.33
C ASP A 173 0.21 -14.98 -11.09
N PRO A 174 0.65 -16.24 -11.29
CA PRO A 174 1.00 -17.13 -10.19
C PRO A 174 2.32 -16.75 -9.50
N THR A 175 3.08 -15.79 -10.05
CA THR A 175 4.39 -15.37 -9.54
C THR A 175 4.37 -13.99 -8.87
N TYR A 176 3.18 -13.41 -8.70
CA TYR A 176 3.00 -12.08 -8.10
C TYR A 176 3.72 -11.96 -6.75
N ASP A 177 4.56 -10.93 -6.60
CA ASP A 177 5.27 -10.61 -5.37
C ASP A 177 5.67 -9.14 -5.34
N ARG A 178 5.13 -8.37 -4.39
CA ARG A 178 5.39 -6.94 -4.17
C ARG A 178 5.79 -6.60 -2.75
N ARG A 179 6.44 -7.53 -2.05
CA ARG A 179 7.01 -7.33 -0.69
C ARG A 179 8.03 -6.21 -0.60
N ASP A 180 8.51 -5.76 -1.74
CA ASP A 180 9.50 -4.72 -1.91
C ASP A 180 8.91 -3.29 -1.89
N VAL A 181 7.59 -3.12 -1.92
CA VAL A 181 6.93 -1.81 -1.97
C VAL A 181 6.72 -1.22 -0.57
N TYR A 182 7.05 0.06 -0.43
CA TYR A 182 6.69 0.85 0.76
C TYR A 182 5.33 1.50 0.53
N LEU A 183 4.33 1.13 1.33
CA LEU A 183 2.99 1.73 1.26
C LEU A 183 2.82 2.80 2.35
N ILE A 184 2.49 4.02 1.95
CA ILE A 184 2.33 5.17 2.84
C ILE A 184 1.01 5.90 2.51
N THR A 185 0.14 6.12 3.49
CA THR A 185 -1.06 6.93 3.26
C THR A 185 -0.75 8.42 3.25
N GLN A 186 -1.39 9.14 2.32
CA GLN A 186 -1.35 10.60 2.27
C GLN A 186 -2.09 11.26 3.44
N ASN A 187 -3.09 10.62 4.06
CA ASN A 187 -4.04 11.38 4.91
C ASN A 187 -3.63 11.47 6.38
N ALA A 188 -2.66 10.67 6.82
CA ALA A 188 -2.30 10.55 8.23
C ALA A 188 -0.87 11.04 8.55
N LEU A 189 -0.13 11.62 7.59
CA LEU A 189 1.26 12.02 7.82
C LEU A 189 1.42 13.11 8.90
N ALA A 190 0.42 13.97 9.10
CA ALA A 190 0.39 14.96 10.15
C ALA A 190 0.08 14.36 11.54
N ASP A 191 -0.31 13.09 11.63
CA ASP A 191 -0.48 12.37 12.88
C ASP A 191 0.86 11.77 13.33
N GLY A 192 1.40 12.28 14.44
CA GLY A 192 2.65 11.81 15.01
C GLY A 192 2.64 10.31 15.35
N THR A 193 1.50 9.74 15.73
CA THR A 193 1.38 8.31 16.03
C THR A 193 1.48 7.45 14.77
N TYR A 194 0.91 7.92 13.66
CA TYR A 194 1.07 7.28 12.36
C TYR A 194 2.53 7.36 11.86
N LEU A 195 3.20 8.50 12.06
CA LEU A 195 4.62 8.62 11.75
C LEU A 195 5.49 7.69 12.62
N ASN A 196 5.17 7.49 13.91
CA ASN A 196 5.85 6.51 14.76
C ASN A 196 5.70 5.10 14.18
N TYR A 197 4.49 4.73 13.76
CA TYR A 197 4.22 3.45 13.09
C TYR A 197 5.05 3.28 11.81
N LEU A 198 5.08 4.29 10.93
CA LEU A 198 5.88 4.25 9.71
C LEU A 198 7.38 4.18 9.99
N ARG A 199 7.89 4.91 10.98
CA ARG A 199 9.29 4.84 11.38
C ARG A 199 9.63 3.48 11.97
N ALA A 200 8.78 2.90 12.81
CA ALA A 200 8.97 1.55 13.32
C ALA A 200 9.04 0.51 12.18
N GLN A 201 8.21 0.69 11.15
CA GLN A 201 8.15 -0.23 10.01
C GLN A 201 9.31 -0.03 9.04
N TYR A 202 9.48 1.18 8.52
CA TYR A 202 10.35 1.50 7.37
C TYR A 202 11.60 2.34 7.70
N PHE A 203 11.72 2.86 8.92
CA PHE A 203 12.88 3.67 9.35
C PHE A 203 13.38 3.31 10.76
N ARG A 204 13.42 2.00 11.03
CA ARG A 204 13.56 1.45 12.39
C ARG A 204 14.86 1.89 13.08
N SER A 205 15.94 2.09 12.34
CA SER A 205 17.20 2.56 12.90
C SER A 205 17.11 3.92 13.60
N GLN A 206 16.08 4.72 13.31
CA GLN A 206 15.84 6.02 13.95
C GLN A 206 14.67 6.00 14.95
N GLU A 207 13.97 4.87 15.12
CA GLU A 207 12.79 4.76 15.98
C GLU A 207 13.10 3.95 17.25
N HIS A 208 13.18 4.67 18.38
CA HIS A 208 13.42 4.10 19.70
C HIS A 208 12.21 4.43 20.59
N PRO A 209 11.15 3.62 20.54
CA PRO A 209 9.95 3.89 21.33
C PRO A 209 10.28 3.81 22.82
N PRO A 210 9.70 4.69 23.65
CA PRO A 210 9.89 4.63 25.09
C PRO A 210 9.14 3.43 25.69
N PRO A 211 9.54 2.95 26.88
CA PRO A 211 8.89 1.82 27.55
C PRO A 211 7.43 2.14 27.91
N PHE A 212 6.50 1.28 27.49
CA PHE A 212 5.06 1.57 27.54
C PHE A 212 4.48 1.66 28.97
N PHE A 213 4.68 0.63 29.80
CA PHE A 213 4.09 0.56 31.14
C PHE A 213 4.73 1.57 32.09
N SER A 214 6.04 1.76 32.00
CA SER A 214 6.75 2.79 32.76
C SER A 214 6.29 4.19 32.39
N GLU A 215 6.17 4.51 31.10
CA GLU A 215 5.64 5.82 30.65
C GLU A 215 4.17 6.01 31.02
N LEU A 216 3.34 4.97 30.90
CA LEU A 216 1.95 5.02 31.32
C LEU A 216 1.83 5.34 32.83
N ALA A 217 2.66 4.69 33.66
CA ALA A 217 2.70 4.95 35.09
C ALA A 217 3.18 6.38 35.40
N ARG A 218 4.22 6.88 34.70
CA ARG A 218 4.68 8.28 34.81
C ARG A 218 3.58 9.28 34.43
N PHE A 219 2.87 9.03 33.33
CA PHE A 219 1.80 9.89 32.85
C PHE A 219 0.62 9.96 33.83
N ILE A 220 0.16 8.81 34.34
CA ILE A 220 -0.95 8.75 35.31
C ILE A 220 -0.58 9.46 36.62
N LEU A 221 0.69 9.35 37.05
CA LEU A 221 1.16 9.88 38.33
C LEU A 221 1.74 11.31 38.27
N LYS A 222 1.86 11.91 37.07
CA LYS A 222 2.38 13.27 36.83
C LYS A 222 3.74 13.53 37.49
N ASP A 223 4.74 12.71 37.13
CA ASP A 223 6.09 12.82 37.70
C ASP A 223 6.75 14.19 37.47
N THR A 224 7.64 14.59 38.39
CA THR A 224 8.55 15.72 38.21
C THR A 224 9.68 15.35 37.23
N GLU A 225 10.22 16.34 36.48
CA GLU A 225 11.12 16.14 35.32
C GLU A 225 12.38 15.27 35.54
N TYR A 226 12.76 14.93 36.78
CA TYR A 226 14.05 14.31 37.09
C TYR A 226 13.99 13.05 37.96
N GLU A 227 12.80 12.55 38.34
CA GLU A 227 12.68 11.33 39.15
C GLU A 227 11.70 10.33 38.51
N THR A 228 12.02 9.03 38.61
CA THR A 228 11.11 7.94 38.21
C THR A 228 10.42 7.43 39.46
N ASN A 229 9.11 7.62 39.56
CA ASN A 229 8.33 7.20 40.72
C ASN A 229 8.44 5.68 40.99
N LEU A 230 8.17 5.29 42.25
CA LEU A 230 8.24 3.90 42.71
C LEU A 230 7.36 2.96 41.87
N VAL A 231 6.20 3.44 41.40
CA VAL A 231 5.26 2.63 40.60
C VAL A 231 5.81 2.34 39.21
N ALA A 232 6.39 3.33 38.54
CA ALA A 232 7.07 3.17 37.25
C ALA A 232 8.23 2.17 37.38
N ARG A 233 9.00 2.21 38.46
CA ARG A 233 10.04 1.20 38.75
C ARG A 233 9.47 -0.20 39.05
N MET A 234 8.30 -0.29 39.68
CA MET A 234 7.66 -1.58 39.96
C MET A 234 7.08 -2.24 38.70
N VAL A 235 6.63 -1.45 37.73
CA VAL A 235 6.05 -1.96 36.48
C VAL A 235 7.06 -2.13 35.35
N SER A 236 8.28 -1.56 35.46
CA SER A 236 9.32 -1.67 34.43
C SER A 236 9.68 -3.12 34.02
N PRO A 237 9.62 -4.15 34.91
CA PRO A 237 9.83 -5.54 34.46
C PRO A 237 8.79 -6.03 33.44
N LEU A 238 7.60 -5.40 33.39
CA LEU A 238 6.62 -5.68 32.33
C LEU A 238 7.08 -5.08 30.99
N ASP A 239 7.74 -3.93 30.99
CA ASP A 239 8.33 -3.38 29.77
C ASP A 239 9.35 -4.35 29.20
N ASP A 240 10.31 -4.82 30.01
CA ASP A 240 11.31 -5.81 29.60
C ASP A 240 10.65 -7.06 28.97
N LEU A 241 9.62 -7.62 29.63
CA LEU A 241 8.92 -8.80 29.15
C LEU A 241 8.24 -8.59 27.78
N PHE A 242 7.53 -7.47 27.61
CA PHE A 242 6.79 -7.18 26.37
C PHE A 242 7.72 -6.71 25.25
N GLU A 243 8.77 -5.95 25.56
CA GLU A 243 9.79 -5.51 24.61
C GLU A 243 10.62 -6.68 24.10
N GLU A 244 11.03 -7.62 24.96
CA GLU A 244 11.72 -8.84 24.52
C GLU A 244 10.84 -9.71 23.61
N ARG A 245 9.54 -9.80 23.91
CA ARG A 245 8.58 -10.48 23.03
C ARG A 245 8.45 -9.73 21.69
N GLY A 246 8.33 -8.40 21.75
CA GLY A 246 8.27 -7.53 20.57
C GLY A 246 9.50 -7.67 19.70
N ALA A 247 10.70 -7.62 20.27
CA ALA A 247 11.98 -7.78 19.58
C ALA A 247 12.08 -9.14 18.87
N ARG A 248 11.61 -10.23 19.50
CA ARG A 248 11.56 -11.56 18.85
C ARG A 248 10.61 -11.60 17.65
N VAL A 249 9.43 -10.98 17.78
CA VAL A 249 8.47 -10.89 16.67
C VAL A 249 9.03 -10.04 15.54
N GLU A 250 9.61 -8.89 15.86
CA GLU A 250 10.21 -7.95 14.91
C GLU A 250 11.38 -8.59 14.17
N LYS A 251 12.29 -9.28 14.89
CA LYS A 251 13.37 -10.07 14.29
C LYS A 251 12.81 -11.07 13.29
N ARG A 252 11.77 -11.83 13.66
CA ARG A 252 11.13 -12.80 12.75
C ARG A 252 10.54 -12.11 11.53
N TRP A 253 9.87 -10.97 11.69
CA TRP A 253 9.31 -10.22 10.57
C TRP A 253 10.39 -9.70 9.63
N ARG A 254 11.49 -9.14 10.13
CA ARG A 254 12.58 -8.62 9.29
C ARG A 254 13.39 -9.71 8.60
N THR A 255 13.51 -10.87 9.23
CA THR A 255 14.45 -11.90 8.77
C THR A 255 13.79 -13.08 8.09
N SER A 256 12.52 -13.40 8.37
CA SER A 256 11.70 -14.48 7.79
C SER A 256 12.48 -15.55 6.99
N THR A 257 12.59 -15.41 5.66
CA THR A 257 13.21 -16.41 4.77
C THR A 257 14.73 -16.25 4.58
N SER A 258 15.36 -15.32 5.29
CA SER A 258 16.79 -15.00 5.17
C SER A 258 17.69 -16.05 5.83
N TRP A 259 17.14 -16.84 6.75
CA TRP A 259 17.85 -17.94 7.42
C TRP A 259 18.01 -19.12 6.47
N PHE A 260 19.22 -19.67 6.41
CA PHE A 260 19.51 -20.90 5.67
C PHE A 260 18.79 -22.11 6.27
N SER A 261 18.20 -22.89 5.38
CA SER A 261 17.69 -24.23 5.57
C SER A 261 18.44 -25.22 4.67
N ASP A 262 18.23 -26.52 4.86
CA ASP A 262 18.86 -27.54 4.03
C ASP A 262 18.51 -27.44 2.54
N GLN A 263 17.37 -26.80 2.21
CA GLN A 263 16.87 -26.63 0.85
C GLN A 263 17.51 -25.46 0.11
N ASP A 264 18.17 -24.56 0.83
CA ASP A 264 18.80 -23.36 0.24
C ASP A 264 20.08 -23.67 -0.55
N PHE A 265 20.64 -24.86 -0.40
CA PHE A 265 21.83 -25.29 -1.14
C PHE A 265 21.41 -25.97 -2.45
N THR A 266 21.27 -25.17 -3.51
CA THR A 266 20.86 -25.62 -4.85
C THR A 266 21.90 -26.51 -5.49
N SER A 267 23.19 -26.23 -5.26
CA SER A 267 24.32 -27.04 -5.71
C SER A 267 25.34 -27.23 -4.59
N LEU A 268 25.02 -28.13 -3.66
CA LEU A 268 25.87 -28.41 -2.50
C LEU A 268 27.29 -28.87 -2.88
N PRO A 269 27.52 -29.76 -3.87
CA PRO A 269 28.88 -30.15 -4.25
C PRO A 269 29.72 -28.99 -4.77
N ALA A 270 29.12 -28.10 -5.57
CA ALA A 270 29.80 -26.90 -6.07
C ALA A 270 30.14 -25.94 -4.92
N LEU A 271 29.19 -25.71 -4.00
CA LEU A 271 29.44 -24.89 -2.82
C LEU A 271 30.57 -25.45 -1.96
N ALA A 272 30.52 -26.75 -1.66
CA ALA A 272 31.53 -27.42 -0.86
C ALA A 272 32.93 -27.34 -1.50
N THR A 273 33.00 -27.42 -2.83
CA THR A 273 34.27 -27.28 -3.58
C THR A 273 34.87 -25.88 -3.41
N ARG A 274 34.04 -24.84 -3.43
CA ARG A 274 34.51 -23.45 -3.22
C ARG A 274 34.91 -23.18 -1.77
N LEU A 275 34.15 -23.71 -0.82
CA LEU A 275 34.40 -23.53 0.62
C LEU A 275 35.58 -24.35 1.15
N ARG A 276 35.98 -25.42 0.45
CA ARG A 276 37.12 -26.26 0.86
C ARG A 276 38.45 -25.51 0.72
N PRO A 277 39.37 -25.64 1.69
CA PRO A 277 40.73 -25.10 1.56
C PRO A 277 41.44 -25.64 0.32
N GLY A 278 41.97 -24.75 -0.51
CA GLY A 278 42.65 -25.11 -1.74
C GLY A 278 43.27 -23.89 -2.44
N PRO A 279 44.11 -24.11 -3.47
CA PRO A 279 44.83 -23.03 -4.16
C PRO A 279 43.92 -22.07 -4.93
N SER A 280 42.70 -22.49 -5.26
CA SER A 280 41.68 -21.67 -5.93
C SER A 280 40.64 -21.10 -4.96
N GLN A 281 40.86 -21.22 -3.65
CA GLN A 281 39.92 -20.73 -2.65
C GLN A 281 39.94 -19.20 -2.62
N ASP A 282 38.76 -18.61 -2.73
CA ASP A 282 38.60 -17.18 -2.78
C ASP A 282 38.60 -16.56 -1.36
N PRO A 283 38.98 -15.28 -1.16
CA PRO A 283 39.11 -14.70 0.18
C PRO A 283 37.87 -14.80 1.08
N LEU A 284 36.66 -14.75 0.51
CA LEU A 284 35.43 -14.93 1.28
C LEU A 284 35.24 -16.39 1.67
N SER A 285 35.43 -17.32 0.73
CA SER A 285 35.36 -18.76 1.00
C SER A 285 36.35 -19.18 2.10
N GLN A 286 37.57 -18.65 2.06
CA GLN A 286 38.59 -18.89 3.08
C GLN A 286 38.12 -18.41 4.44
N TRP A 287 37.65 -17.16 4.53
CA TRP A 287 37.17 -16.60 5.78
C TRP A 287 35.96 -17.36 6.34
N LEU A 288 35.01 -17.77 5.49
CA LEU A 288 33.87 -18.59 5.91
C LEU A 288 34.34 -19.91 6.52
N PHE A 289 35.25 -20.61 5.84
CA PHE A 289 35.81 -21.87 6.33
C PHE A 289 36.48 -21.72 7.70
N GLU A 290 37.31 -20.69 7.87
CA GLU A 290 38.01 -20.40 9.13
C GLU A 290 37.05 -20.08 10.29
N ASN A 291 35.86 -19.56 9.98
CA ASN A 291 34.84 -19.20 10.97
C ASN A 291 33.75 -20.26 11.16
N PHE A 292 33.81 -21.38 10.42
CA PHE A 292 32.94 -22.53 10.64
C PHE A 292 33.40 -23.36 11.84
N SER A 293 32.46 -24.11 12.40
CA SER A 293 32.73 -25.07 13.47
C SER A 293 33.68 -26.17 12.98
N LYS A 294 34.42 -26.80 13.91
CA LYS A 294 35.34 -27.91 13.58
C LYS A 294 34.63 -29.05 12.85
N GLU A 295 33.40 -29.35 13.25
CA GLU A 295 32.55 -30.35 12.60
C GLU A 295 32.34 -30.03 11.11
N THR A 296 31.91 -28.80 10.79
CA THR A 296 31.69 -28.38 9.40
C THR A 296 32.99 -28.36 8.60
N GLN A 297 34.11 -27.94 9.21
CA GLN A 297 35.43 -27.96 8.57
C GLN A 297 35.86 -29.39 8.20
N GLU A 298 35.63 -30.36 9.09
CA GLU A 298 35.92 -31.78 8.85
C GLU A 298 35.01 -32.36 7.76
N LEU A 299 33.71 -32.04 7.79
CA LEU A 299 32.76 -32.46 6.76
C LEU A 299 33.11 -31.90 5.38
N LEU A 300 33.59 -30.65 5.29
CA LEU A 300 34.06 -30.04 4.05
C LEU A 300 35.36 -30.69 3.53
N LYS A 301 36.26 -31.11 4.43
CA LYS A 301 37.51 -31.80 4.08
C LYS A 301 37.29 -33.28 3.71
N GLY A 302 36.30 -33.92 4.30
CA GLY A 302 35.95 -35.33 4.07
C GLY A 302 35.27 -35.62 2.74
N GLN A 303 34.98 -36.90 2.48
CA GLN A 303 34.18 -37.34 1.33
C GLN A 303 32.69 -37.41 1.67
N SER A 304 31.87 -36.75 0.84
CA SER A 304 30.50 -37.12 0.43
C SER A 304 29.47 -37.53 1.49
N ASP A 305 29.37 -36.80 2.61
CA ASP A 305 28.19 -36.88 3.50
C ASP A 305 27.32 -35.61 3.39
N GLU A 306 26.57 -35.53 2.29
CA GLU A 306 25.69 -34.39 2.04
C GLU A 306 24.59 -34.25 3.11
N LYS A 307 24.11 -35.37 3.67
CA LYS A 307 23.04 -35.37 4.68
C LYS A 307 23.49 -34.70 5.97
N ARG A 308 24.76 -34.84 6.34
CA ARG A 308 25.33 -34.13 7.50
C ARG A 308 25.84 -32.74 7.14
N LEU A 309 26.35 -32.55 5.93
CA LEU A 309 26.93 -31.26 5.52
C LEU A 309 25.88 -30.15 5.40
N ARG A 310 24.67 -30.44 4.86
CA ARG A 310 23.59 -29.44 4.73
C ARG A 310 23.23 -28.77 6.08
N PRO A 311 22.80 -29.52 7.11
CA PRO A 311 22.42 -28.91 8.38
C PRO A 311 23.60 -28.26 9.10
N ALA A 312 24.82 -28.79 8.94
CA ALA A 312 26.04 -28.20 9.50
C ALA A 312 26.37 -26.83 8.87
N LEU A 313 26.30 -26.73 7.53
CA LEU A 313 26.47 -25.46 6.82
C LEU A 313 25.36 -24.46 7.15
N ALA A 314 24.09 -24.89 7.18
CA ALA A 314 22.97 -24.01 7.52
C ALA A 314 23.15 -23.41 8.92
N ARG A 315 23.50 -24.25 9.92
CA ARG A 315 23.79 -23.80 11.29
C ARG A 315 24.90 -22.76 11.33
N ASP A 316 26.05 -23.06 10.73
CA ASP A 316 27.22 -22.21 10.84
C ASP A 316 27.06 -20.91 10.03
N LEU A 317 26.46 -20.95 8.82
CA LEU A 317 26.13 -19.75 8.06
C LEU A 317 25.13 -18.87 8.79
N ASN A 318 24.08 -19.44 9.39
CA ASN A 318 23.12 -18.67 10.19
C ASN A 318 23.78 -18.01 11.40
N ALA A 319 24.72 -18.70 12.08
CA ALA A 319 25.50 -18.10 13.15
C ALA A 319 26.31 -16.89 12.65
N LEU A 320 26.88 -16.95 11.45
CA LEU A 320 27.61 -15.84 10.83
C LEU A 320 26.70 -14.68 10.40
N LEU A 321 25.46 -14.96 9.95
CA LEU A 321 24.52 -13.92 9.54
C LEU A 321 24.21 -12.93 10.67
N GLU A 322 24.11 -13.40 11.91
CA GLU A 322 23.77 -12.56 13.08
C GLU A 322 24.95 -12.28 14.01
N ARG A 323 26.14 -12.84 13.75
CA ARG A 323 27.31 -12.73 14.63
C ARG A 323 27.62 -11.30 15.03
N GLU A 324 27.60 -10.38 14.06
CA GLU A 324 27.90 -8.97 14.30
C GLU A 324 26.92 -8.31 15.29
N LEU A 325 25.63 -8.66 15.19
CA LEU A 325 24.60 -8.13 16.10
C LEU A 325 24.82 -8.66 17.52
N LYS A 326 25.06 -9.96 17.66
CA LYS A 326 25.34 -10.59 18.96
C LYS A 326 26.58 -10.03 19.66
N GLU A 327 27.65 -9.78 18.91
CA GLU A 327 28.85 -9.17 19.48
C GLU A 327 28.63 -7.70 19.87
N LYS A 328 27.79 -6.95 19.13
CA LYS A 328 27.37 -5.59 19.51
C LYS A 328 26.51 -5.59 20.77
N GLU A 329 25.54 -6.49 20.86
CA GLU A 329 24.70 -6.65 22.06
C GLU A 329 25.55 -6.98 23.28
N ARG A 330 26.50 -7.92 23.13
CA ARG A 330 27.46 -8.28 24.16
C ARG A 330 28.32 -7.10 24.59
N LEU A 331 28.82 -6.32 23.62
CA LEU A 331 29.60 -5.12 23.89
C LEU A 331 28.79 -4.08 24.67
N ALA A 332 27.57 -3.78 24.22
CA ALA A 332 26.67 -2.83 24.88
C ALA A 332 26.31 -3.27 26.30
N GLU A 333 26.04 -4.56 26.52
CA GLU A 333 25.77 -5.10 27.84
C GLU A 333 26.97 -4.96 28.78
N LYS A 334 28.19 -5.25 28.28
CA LYS A 334 29.42 -5.07 29.07
C LYS A 334 29.71 -3.61 29.39
N GLN A 335 29.41 -2.70 28.45
CA GLN A 335 29.52 -1.26 28.66
C GLN A 335 28.54 -0.78 29.74
N ARG A 336 27.26 -1.18 29.68
CA ARG A 336 26.28 -0.88 30.74
C ARG A 336 26.70 -1.42 32.11
N GLN A 337 27.21 -2.66 32.16
CA GLN A 337 27.74 -3.24 33.39
C GLN A 337 28.92 -2.43 33.96
N LYS A 338 29.80 -1.93 33.08
CA LYS A 338 30.91 -1.08 33.47
C LYS A 338 30.42 0.26 33.99
N GLU A 339 29.51 0.93 33.29
CA GLU A 339 28.91 2.20 33.71
C GLU A 339 28.23 2.08 35.09
N ALA A 340 27.49 0.99 35.33
CA ALA A 340 26.88 0.73 36.62
C ALA A 340 27.91 0.50 37.75
N VAL A 341 29.10 -0.03 37.43
CA VAL A 341 30.22 -0.15 38.39
C VAL A 341 30.90 1.20 38.59
N ASP A 342 31.11 1.96 37.52
CA ASP A 342 31.70 3.31 37.55
C ASP A 342 30.86 4.26 38.41
N GLN A 343 29.53 4.22 38.28
CA GLN A 343 28.61 4.99 39.12
C GLN A 343 28.72 4.61 40.60
N LYS A 344 28.79 3.31 40.92
CA LYS A 344 28.97 2.85 42.31
C LYS A 344 30.32 3.25 42.90
N LEU A 345 31.37 3.30 42.07
CA LEU A 345 32.70 3.79 42.47
C LEU A 345 32.72 5.30 42.69
N TYR A 346 31.94 6.06 41.91
CA TYR A 346 31.75 7.49 42.13
C TYR A 346 31.04 7.75 43.47
N ASP A 347 30.00 6.96 43.77
CA ASP A 347 29.23 7.07 45.02
C ASP A 347 29.98 6.49 46.25
N SER A 348 30.95 5.59 46.02
CA SER A 348 31.74 4.91 47.07
C SER A 348 33.18 4.60 46.61
N SER A 349 34.09 5.54 46.84
CA SER A 349 35.45 5.60 46.24
C SER A 349 36.44 4.51 46.66
N ASP A 350 36.16 3.80 47.76
CA ASP A 350 37.15 3.00 48.50
C ASP A 350 37.00 1.48 48.31
N SER A 351 36.16 1.03 47.36
CA SER A 351 35.97 -0.40 47.12
C SER A 351 36.99 -0.99 46.12
N GLU A 352 38.00 -1.68 46.64
CA GLU A 352 39.00 -2.41 45.82
C GLU A 352 38.36 -3.49 44.92
N ARG A 353 37.31 -4.17 45.41
CA ARG A 353 36.56 -5.17 44.65
C ARG A 353 35.86 -4.57 43.41
N LEU A 354 35.32 -3.37 43.53
CA LEU A 354 34.69 -2.68 42.40
C LEU A 354 35.73 -2.26 41.35
N ARG A 355 36.91 -1.80 41.78
CA ARG A 355 38.03 -1.49 40.87
C ARG A 355 38.51 -2.72 40.10
N GLN A 356 38.69 -3.86 40.77
CA GLN A 356 39.03 -5.12 40.09
C GLN A 356 37.97 -5.53 39.06
N LYS A 357 36.68 -5.35 39.38
CA LYS A 357 35.58 -5.63 38.46
C LYS A 357 35.57 -4.68 37.27
N GLN A 358 35.84 -3.40 37.49
CA GLN A 358 35.98 -2.39 36.43
C GLN A 358 37.10 -2.77 35.46
N ASP A 359 38.28 -3.14 35.96
CA ASP A 359 39.42 -3.56 35.15
C ASP A 359 39.13 -4.84 34.36
N ALA A 360 38.46 -5.81 34.99
CA ALA A 360 38.03 -7.03 34.31
C ALA A 360 37.06 -6.73 33.16
N LEU A 361 36.05 -5.88 33.40
CA LEU A 361 35.10 -5.45 32.37
C LEU A 361 35.80 -4.67 31.25
N ALA A 362 36.76 -3.81 31.57
CA ALA A 362 37.54 -3.08 30.57
C ALA A 362 38.34 -4.04 29.66
N LYS A 363 38.94 -5.10 30.23
CA LYS A 363 39.62 -6.16 29.46
C LYS A 363 38.66 -6.96 28.60
N GLU A 364 37.50 -7.32 29.13
CA GLU A 364 36.46 -8.03 28.38
C GLU A 364 35.95 -7.19 27.20
N ILE A 365 35.69 -5.90 27.42
CA ILE A 365 35.28 -4.94 26.38
C ILE A 365 36.34 -4.84 25.29
N ALA A 366 37.62 -4.68 25.67
CA ALA A 366 38.72 -4.58 24.72
C ALA A 366 38.96 -5.88 23.92
N ALA A 367 38.54 -7.03 24.44
CA ALA A 367 38.66 -8.33 23.78
C ALA A 367 37.56 -8.59 22.75
N ILE A 368 36.41 -7.91 22.82
CA ILE A 368 35.31 -8.09 21.87
C ILE A 368 35.70 -7.46 20.53
N LYS A 369 35.83 -8.30 19.50
CA LYS A 369 36.12 -7.87 18.13
C LYS A 369 34.86 -8.00 17.27
N ILE A 370 34.34 -6.87 16.81
CA ILE A 370 33.22 -6.83 15.88
C ILE A 370 33.78 -6.81 14.47
N GLU A 371 33.84 -7.98 13.84
CA GLU A 371 34.22 -8.12 12.45
C GLU A 371 32.97 -8.38 11.59
N PRO A 372 32.55 -7.42 10.75
CA PRO A 372 31.40 -7.57 9.85
C PRO A 372 31.58 -8.73 8.87
N LEU A 373 30.50 -9.21 8.24
CA LEU A 373 30.61 -10.17 7.14
C LEU A 373 31.16 -9.48 5.89
N PHE A 374 30.66 -8.28 5.55
CA PHE A 374 31.18 -7.50 4.44
C PHE A 374 32.55 -6.90 4.75
N ASN A 375 33.48 -7.03 3.81
CA ASN A 375 34.75 -6.29 3.79
C ASN A 375 35.16 -6.10 2.32
N PRO A 376 35.64 -4.91 1.91
CA PRO A 376 35.98 -4.63 0.51
C PRO A 376 36.97 -5.63 -0.10
N THR A 377 37.97 -6.07 0.65
CA THR A 377 38.96 -7.05 0.20
C THR A 377 38.35 -8.45 0.06
N ARG A 378 37.55 -8.88 1.03
CA ARG A 378 36.85 -10.19 0.96
C ARG A 378 35.86 -10.28 -0.20
N PHE A 379 35.21 -9.17 -0.53
CA PHE A 379 34.19 -9.08 -1.58
C PHE A 379 34.73 -8.53 -2.91
N ALA A 380 36.03 -8.37 -3.08
CA ALA A 380 36.63 -7.70 -4.25
C ALA A 380 36.26 -8.35 -5.60
N GLN A 381 36.08 -9.68 -5.61
CA GLN A 381 35.73 -10.44 -6.82
C GLN A 381 34.21 -10.70 -6.96
N VAL A 382 33.39 -10.27 -5.99
CA VAL A 382 31.95 -10.51 -5.99
C VAL A 382 31.24 -9.41 -6.77
N GLN A 383 30.40 -9.78 -7.73
CA GLN A 383 29.60 -8.82 -8.48
C GLN A 383 28.41 -8.33 -7.65
N LEU A 384 28.57 -7.17 -7.01
CA LEU A 384 27.53 -6.55 -6.20
C LEU A 384 26.63 -5.66 -7.05
N SER A 385 25.31 -5.89 -6.96
CA SER A 385 24.31 -5.03 -7.60
C SER A 385 24.33 -3.61 -7.00
N ASN A 386 23.82 -2.62 -7.74
CA ASN A 386 23.69 -1.25 -7.22
C ASN A 386 22.81 -1.20 -5.97
N TYR A 387 21.76 -2.03 -5.92
CA TYR A 387 20.92 -2.17 -4.73
C TYR A 387 21.73 -2.62 -3.51
N LEU A 388 22.53 -3.68 -3.65
CA LEU A 388 23.31 -4.24 -2.54
C LEU A 388 24.41 -3.27 -2.09
N LYS A 389 25.03 -2.53 -3.02
CA LYS A 389 25.96 -1.43 -2.68
C LYS A 389 25.31 -0.35 -1.82
N LYS A 390 24.09 0.08 -2.18
CA LYS A 390 23.31 1.05 -1.40
C LYS A 390 22.92 0.48 -0.02
N PHE A 391 22.59 -0.80 0.06
CA PHE A 391 22.25 -1.46 1.32
C PHE A 391 23.47 -1.61 2.25
N ILE A 392 24.64 -1.92 1.71
CA ILE A 392 25.92 -1.88 2.44
C ILE A 392 26.16 -0.46 2.98
N ALA A 393 25.99 0.56 2.14
CA ALA A 393 26.21 1.95 2.53
C ALA A 393 25.25 2.43 3.63
N GLN A 394 24.00 1.95 3.63
CA GLN A 394 23.04 2.20 4.70
C GLN A 394 23.48 1.61 6.05
N ASN A 395 24.30 0.56 6.04
CA ASN A 395 24.89 -0.04 7.23
C ASN A 395 23.84 -0.31 8.33
N PRO A 396 22.84 -1.18 8.08
CA PRO A 396 21.77 -1.44 9.05
C PRO A 396 22.35 -1.97 10.37
N GLN A 397 21.87 -1.42 11.49
CA GLN A 397 22.28 -1.79 12.85
C GLN A 397 21.27 -2.72 13.56
N SER A 398 20.07 -2.89 12.99
CA SER A 398 19.01 -3.76 13.50
C SER A 398 19.11 -5.19 12.92
N ASP A 399 18.12 -6.04 13.23
CA ASP A 399 17.99 -7.40 12.66
C ASP A 399 18.00 -7.43 11.12
N THR A 400 17.67 -6.32 10.46
CA THR A 400 17.84 -6.12 9.01
C THR A 400 19.27 -6.43 8.53
N ARG A 401 20.29 -6.34 9.40
CA ARG A 401 21.67 -6.75 9.10
C ARG A 401 21.78 -8.21 8.66
N ILE A 402 20.94 -9.10 9.18
CA ILE A 402 20.88 -10.51 8.78
C ILE A 402 20.47 -10.63 7.31
N ARG A 403 19.50 -9.81 6.87
CA ARG A 403 19.06 -9.76 5.49
C ARG A 403 20.16 -9.28 4.55
N LEU A 404 20.88 -8.21 4.92
CA LEU A 404 22.07 -7.75 4.18
C LEU A 404 23.11 -8.87 4.05
N ASN A 405 23.43 -9.54 5.16
CA ASN A 405 24.41 -10.62 5.18
C ASN A 405 23.98 -11.81 4.32
N ARG A 406 22.68 -12.15 4.30
CA ARG A 406 22.15 -13.19 3.40
C ARG A 406 22.32 -12.80 1.93
N LEU A 407 21.94 -11.59 1.55
CA LEU A 407 22.08 -11.11 0.16
C LEU A 407 23.54 -11.05 -0.31
N LEU A 408 24.48 -10.74 0.60
CA LEU A 408 25.91 -10.77 0.31
C LEU A 408 26.38 -12.19 -0.04
N LEU A 409 25.92 -13.20 0.69
CA LEU A 409 26.25 -14.59 0.41
C LEU A 409 25.58 -15.08 -0.89
N GLU A 410 24.32 -14.71 -1.14
CA GLU A 410 23.65 -15.01 -2.41
C GLU A 410 24.39 -14.40 -3.61
N ALA A 411 24.91 -13.16 -3.47
CA ALA A 411 25.70 -12.52 -4.51
C ALA A 411 27.07 -13.21 -4.73
N ALA A 412 27.66 -13.78 -3.68
CA ALA A 412 28.95 -14.48 -3.77
C ALA A 412 28.84 -15.91 -4.32
N TYR A 413 27.69 -16.56 -4.13
CA TYR A 413 27.41 -17.94 -4.55
C TYR A 413 26.06 -18.03 -5.29
N PRO A 414 25.87 -17.31 -6.41
CA PRO A 414 24.57 -17.16 -7.06
C PRO A 414 24.07 -18.43 -7.74
N ALA A 415 24.94 -19.40 -8.03
CA ALA A 415 24.57 -20.68 -8.63
C ALA A 415 24.31 -21.76 -7.57
N GLU A 416 24.92 -21.60 -6.39
CA GLU A 416 24.97 -22.61 -5.34
C GLU A 416 23.99 -22.35 -4.19
N LEU A 417 23.52 -21.11 -4.05
CA LEU A 417 22.55 -20.69 -3.05
C LEU A 417 21.22 -20.24 -3.68
N ALA A 418 20.12 -20.67 -3.08
CA ALA A 418 18.79 -20.19 -3.43
C ALA A 418 18.63 -18.70 -3.06
N LYS A 419 17.85 -17.96 -3.86
CA LYS A 419 17.45 -16.60 -3.51
C LYS A 419 16.38 -16.63 -2.44
N SER A 420 16.58 -15.87 -1.37
CA SER A 420 15.59 -15.72 -0.31
C SER A 420 14.68 -14.51 -0.57
N LEU A 421 13.40 -14.67 -0.24
CA LEU A 421 12.36 -13.68 -0.46
C LEU A 421 12.46 -12.48 0.51
N GLY A 422 13.19 -12.65 1.62
CA GLY A 422 13.37 -11.63 2.65
C GLY A 422 12.33 -11.70 3.77
N GLY A 423 12.11 -10.55 4.39
CA GLY A 423 11.20 -10.34 5.51
C GLY A 423 9.77 -9.96 5.09
N VAL A 424 9.01 -9.47 6.07
CA VAL A 424 7.68 -8.88 5.90
C VAL A 424 7.77 -7.48 5.30
N TYR A 425 8.82 -6.73 5.67
CA TYR A 425 9.06 -5.37 5.22
C TYR A 425 10.13 -5.36 4.12
N PRO A 426 10.15 -4.32 3.26
CA PRO A 426 11.25 -4.10 2.34
C PRO A 426 12.60 -4.06 3.06
N ASP A 427 13.66 -4.57 2.42
CA ASP A 427 14.94 -4.81 3.11
C ASP A 427 15.66 -3.51 3.52
N ARG A 428 15.56 -2.46 2.71
CA ARG A 428 16.22 -1.16 2.99
C ARG A 428 15.28 -0.26 3.77
N GLU A 429 15.85 0.56 4.64
CA GLU A 429 15.07 1.62 5.28
C GLU A 429 14.91 2.81 4.32
N ILE A 430 13.79 3.52 4.45
CA ILE A 430 13.53 4.79 3.78
C ILE A 430 13.38 5.88 4.83
N TYR A 431 13.72 7.12 4.48
CA TYR A 431 13.50 8.26 5.34
C TYR A 431 12.01 8.50 5.51
N ILE A 432 11.57 8.56 6.77
CA ILE A 432 10.22 8.93 7.20
C ILE A 432 10.34 10.21 8.04
N PRO A 433 9.45 11.21 7.86
CA PRO A 433 9.58 12.51 8.53
C PRO A 433 9.70 12.37 10.04
N SER A 434 10.61 13.15 10.62
CA SER A 434 10.82 13.27 12.06
C SER A 434 9.79 14.21 12.70
N PRO A 435 9.69 14.24 14.04
CA PRO A 435 8.89 15.26 14.73
C PRO A 435 9.30 16.69 14.37
N LEU A 436 10.58 16.93 14.05
CA LEU A 436 11.06 18.24 13.62
C LEU A 436 10.52 18.60 12.23
N ASP A 437 10.50 17.66 11.28
CA ASP A 437 9.94 17.89 9.95
C ASP A 437 8.44 18.19 10.02
N LEU A 438 7.72 17.49 10.91
CA LEU A 438 6.31 17.77 11.19
C LEU A 438 6.12 19.20 11.71
N GLN A 439 6.91 19.62 12.69
CA GLN A 439 6.85 20.99 13.22
C GLN A 439 7.18 22.04 12.15
N THR A 440 8.20 21.78 11.33
CA THR A 440 8.58 22.64 10.20
C THR A 440 7.45 22.75 9.19
N ALA A 441 6.86 21.62 8.75
CA ALA A 441 5.75 21.61 7.80
C ALA A 441 4.51 22.36 8.33
N ILE A 442 4.18 22.17 9.61
CA ILE A 442 3.10 22.93 10.27
C ILE A 442 3.41 24.43 10.27
N GLY A 443 4.65 24.80 10.61
CA GLY A 443 5.10 26.19 10.65
C GLY A 443 5.07 26.86 9.27
N GLU A 444 5.62 26.20 8.25
CA GLU A 444 5.62 26.67 6.86
C GLU A 444 4.20 26.91 6.35
N TYR A 445 3.31 25.93 6.51
CA TYR A 445 1.93 26.07 6.07
C TYR A 445 1.17 27.14 6.86
N SER A 446 1.34 27.19 8.19
CA SER A 446 0.65 28.18 9.04
C SER A 446 1.08 29.61 8.71
N ASN A 447 2.37 29.83 8.44
CA ASN A 447 2.89 31.13 8.01
C ASN A 447 2.36 31.53 6.64
N ASP A 448 2.29 30.59 5.69
CA ASP A 448 1.72 30.85 4.37
C ASP A 448 0.22 31.20 4.44
N ALA A 449 -0.56 30.39 5.16
CA ALA A 449 -1.97 30.62 5.36
C ALA A 449 -2.25 31.96 6.08
N ALA A 450 -1.41 32.36 7.03
CA ALA A 450 -1.49 33.66 7.69
C ALA A 450 -1.32 34.83 6.71
N ARG A 451 -0.34 34.74 5.80
CA ARG A 451 -0.13 35.76 4.76
C ARG A 451 -1.33 35.87 3.83
N ARG A 452 -1.87 34.74 3.38
CA ARG A 452 -3.06 34.71 2.49
C ARG A 452 -4.31 35.25 3.20
N ALA A 453 -4.50 34.92 4.47
CA ALA A 453 -5.58 35.48 5.30
C ALA A 453 -5.44 37.00 5.49
N GLN A 454 -4.21 37.49 5.71
CA GLN A 454 -3.95 38.91 5.83
C GLN A 454 -4.19 39.64 4.51
N HIS A 455 -3.76 39.07 3.39
CA HIS A 455 -4.06 39.58 2.05
C HIS A 455 -5.58 39.73 1.85
N ASP A 456 -6.36 38.67 2.07
CA ASP A 456 -7.81 38.69 1.84
C ASP A 456 -8.54 39.71 2.71
N LYS A 457 -7.99 40.01 3.89
CA LYS A 457 -8.47 41.08 4.77
C LYS A 457 -8.08 42.48 4.28
N GLN A 458 -6.88 42.65 3.74
CA GLN A 458 -6.36 43.93 3.26
C GLN A 458 -6.93 44.31 1.89
N PHE A 459 -7.15 43.34 1.03
CA PHE A 459 -7.58 43.51 -0.36
C PHE A 459 -8.90 42.76 -0.63
N PRO A 460 -10.02 43.18 -0.03
CA PRO A 460 -11.30 42.46 -0.11
C PRO A 460 -11.91 42.41 -1.52
N ASN A 461 -11.42 43.25 -2.44
CA ASN A 461 -11.88 43.30 -3.83
C ASN A 461 -11.00 42.47 -4.78
N GLU A 462 -9.89 41.91 -4.30
CA GLU A 462 -9.03 41.02 -5.07
C GLU A 462 -9.49 39.56 -4.95
N PRO A 463 -9.11 38.67 -5.88
CA PRO A 463 -9.39 37.25 -5.75
C PRO A 463 -8.86 36.71 -4.42
N LYS A 464 -9.73 36.01 -3.68
CA LYS A 464 -9.35 35.40 -2.40
C LYS A 464 -8.20 34.42 -2.58
N GLN A 465 -7.19 34.54 -1.73
CA GLN A 465 -6.04 33.66 -1.67
C GLN A 465 -6.24 32.51 -0.67
N LEU A 466 -7.11 32.66 0.34
CA LEU A 466 -7.52 31.53 1.18
C LEU A 466 -8.37 30.55 0.37
N ARG A 467 -8.04 29.27 0.50
CA ARG A 467 -8.72 28.20 -0.24
C ARG A 467 -10.05 27.86 0.43
N PRO A 468 -11.03 27.40 -0.36
CA PRO A 468 -12.27 26.87 0.21
C PRO A 468 -11.99 25.78 1.26
N GLY A 469 -12.52 25.95 2.47
CA GLY A 469 -12.37 24.98 3.57
C GLY A 469 -11.09 25.13 4.42
N GLU A 470 -10.23 26.11 4.14
CA GLU A 470 -9.16 26.50 5.05
C GLU A 470 -9.71 27.36 6.19
N GLY A 471 -9.52 26.92 7.44
CA GLY A 471 -9.81 27.73 8.63
C GLY A 471 -8.52 28.30 9.21
N VAL A 472 -8.38 29.62 9.26
CA VAL A 472 -7.24 30.30 9.88
C VAL A 472 -7.74 31.21 10.99
N THR A 473 -7.29 30.94 12.22
CA THR A 473 -7.56 31.77 13.40
C THR A 473 -6.25 32.36 13.87
N ILE A 474 -6.16 33.69 13.98
CA ILE A 474 -5.01 34.35 14.58
C ILE A 474 -5.23 34.38 16.10
N THR A 475 -4.35 33.74 16.85
CA THR A 475 -4.40 33.70 18.31
C THR A 475 -3.95 35.03 18.92
N PRO A 476 -4.30 35.33 20.19
CA PRO A 476 -3.95 36.61 20.83
C PRO A 476 -2.44 36.90 20.91
N ASP A 477 -1.59 35.87 20.90
CA ASP A 477 -0.13 35.94 20.84
C ASP A 477 0.41 36.16 19.41
N GLY A 478 -0.47 36.40 18.43
CA GLY A 478 -0.12 36.71 17.06
C GLY A 478 0.24 35.51 16.19
N ARG A 479 0.05 34.27 16.68
CA ARG A 479 0.31 33.05 15.92
C ARG A 479 -0.91 32.65 15.08
N ALA A 480 -0.67 32.10 13.90
CA ALA A 480 -1.75 31.54 13.09
C ALA A 480 -2.01 30.09 13.49
N GLN A 481 -3.23 29.80 13.92
CA GLN A 481 -3.73 28.46 14.14
C GLN A 481 -4.57 28.04 12.93
N VAL A 482 -4.12 26.99 12.25
CA VAL A 482 -4.83 26.41 11.11
C VAL A 482 -5.76 25.28 11.57
N SER A 483 -6.91 25.18 10.93
CA SER A 483 -7.93 24.18 11.19
C SER A 483 -8.63 23.76 9.89
N GLY A 484 -9.36 22.66 9.94
CA GLY A 484 -10.10 22.11 8.80
C GLY A 484 -9.30 21.10 8.00
N THR A 485 -10.04 20.23 7.30
CA THR A 485 -9.48 19.11 6.52
C THR A 485 -8.52 19.59 5.43
N ALA A 486 -8.81 20.71 4.77
CA ALA A 486 -7.93 21.28 3.75
C ALA A 486 -6.54 21.64 4.32
N SER A 487 -6.49 22.20 5.53
CA SER A 487 -5.23 22.55 6.19
C SER A 487 -4.38 21.32 6.52
N VAL A 488 -5.01 20.28 7.06
CA VAL A 488 -4.33 19.03 7.39
C VAL A 488 -3.78 18.37 6.11
N MET A 489 -4.55 18.35 5.03
CA MET A 489 -4.09 17.76 3.77
C MET A 489 -2.95 18.53 3.11
N ASN A 490 -2.90 19.86 3.25
CA ASN A 490 -1.76 20.64 2.76
C ASN A 490 -0.48 20.38 3.58
N ILE A 491 -0.60 20.23 4.91
CA ILE A 491 0.53 19.83 5.77
C ILE A 491 1.01 18.42 5.38
N ASN A 492 0.08 17.48 5.19
CA ASN A 492 0.39 16.16 4.64
C ASN A 492 1.11 16.27 3.30
N GLY A 493 0.70 17.21 2.44
CA GLY A 493 1.38 17.55 1.19
C GLY A 493 2.85 17.86 1.38
N LEU A 494 3.19 18.76 2.31
CA LEU A 494 4.59 19.08 2.63
C LEU A 494 5.36 17.86 3.14
N LEU A 495 4.74 17.02 3.96
CA LEU A 495 5.39 15.81 4.49
C LEU A 495 5.63 14.74 3.41
N THR A 496 4.70 14.57 2.46
CA THR A 496 4.97 13.72 1.28
C THR A 496 6.13 14.25 0.44
N LYS A 497 6.33 15.57 0.38
CA LYS A 497 7.47 16.18 -0.30
C LYS A 497 8.78 15.90 0.44
N VAL A 498 8.79 15.97 1.77
CA VAL A 498 9.95 15.58 2.60
C VAL A 498 10.35 14.13 2.31
N ILE A 499 9.39 13.19 2.26
CA ILE A 499 9.65 11.79 1.90
C ILE A 499 10.22 11.69 0.48
N PHE A 500 9.62 12.40 -0.48
CA PHE A 500 10.08 12.39 -1.87
C PHE A 500 11.53 12.85 -2.01
N ASP A 501 11.92 13.93 -1.33
CA ASP A 501 13.24 14.54 -1.42
C ASP A 501 14.34 13.73 -0.72
N HIS A 502 14.04 13.15 0.44
CA HIS A 502 15.02 12.41 1.24
C HIS A 502 15.25 10.96 0.76
N ASN A 503 14.44 10.48 -0.18
CA ASN A 503 14.54 9.12 -0.70
C ASN A 503 14.86 9.09 -2.21
N PRO A 504 15.93 9.73 -2.70
CA PRO A 504 16.19 9.94 -4.15
C PRO A 504 16.40 8.65 -4.96
N ASP A 505 16.63 7.53 -4.27
CA ASP A 505 16.92 6.23 -4.87
C ASP A 505 15.67 5.40 -5.22
N ASN A 506 14.48 5.86 -4.82
CA ASN A 506 13.22 5.13 -4.98
C ASN A 506 12.39 5.72 -6.12
N GLU A 507 11.58 4.93 -6.81
CA GLU A 507 10.53 5.49 -7.66
C GLU A 507 9.30 5.81 -6.82
N PHE A 508 8.43 6.70 -7.30
CA PHE A 508 7.22 7.13 -6.59
C PHE A 508 5.97 6.99 -7.44
N TYR A 509 4.92 6.46 -6.82
CA TYR A 509 3.60 6.32 -7.43
C TYR A 509 2.55 6.82 -6.44
N VAL A 510 1.39 7.23 -6.97
CA VAL A 510 0.29 7.72 -6.15
C VAL A 510 -1.05 7.19 -6.64
N GLU A 511 -1.74 6.54 -5.70
CA GLU A 511 -3.16 6.29 -5.74
C GLU A 511 -3.83 7.44 -4.97
N GLU A 512 -4.30 8.44 -5.71
CA GLU A 512 -4.61 9.75 -5.15
C GLU A 512 -5.87 9.75 -4.27
N SER A 513 -5.69 10.18 -3.02
CA SER A 513 -6.80 10.48 -2.11
C SER A 513 -7.28 11.90 -2.19
N PHE A 514 -6.31 12.81 -2.11
CA PHE A 514 -6.51 14.24 -2.10
C PHE A 514 -5.43 14.84 -3.00
N PRO A 515 -5.78 15.73 -3.94
CA PRO A 515 -4.79 16.36 -4.80
C PRO A 515 -3.79 17.17 -4.00
N LEU A 516 -2.49 16.93 -4.22
CA LEU A 516 -1.41 17.64 -3.56
C LEU A 516 -0.70 18.53 -4.58
N ASP A 517 -0.80 19.86 -4.42
CA ASP A 517 -0.39 20.84 -5.44
C ASP A 517 1.04 20.64 -5.95
N TRP A 518 1.96 20.30 -5.06
CA TRP A 518 3.37 20.13 -5.41
C TRP A 518 3.60 18.97 -6.38
N MET A 519 2.71 17.96 -6.39
CA MET A 519 2.86 16.75 -7.20
C MET A 519 2.54 17.01 -8.67
N PHE A 520 1.56 17.86 -9.00
CA PHE A 520 1.06 18.03 -10.37
C PHE A 520 2.14 18.27 -11.44
N PRO A 521 3.17 19.11 -11.22
CA PRO A 521 4.27 19.24 -12.18
C PRO A 521 4.99 17.93 -12.49
N TYR A 522 4.98 16.97 -11.56
CA TYR A 522 5.70 15.69 -11.63
C TYR A 522 4.81 14.52 -12.07
N LEU A 523 3.48 14.68 -12.13
CA LEU A 523 2.55 13.58 -12.38
C LEU A 523 2.47 13.19 -13.86
N THR A 524 2.43 11.88 -14.10
CA THR A 524 2.02 11.27 -15.37
C THR A 524 1.08 10.09 -15.11
N PRO A 525 0.12 9.81 -16.01
CA PRO A 525 -0.73 8.61 -15.90
C PRO A 525 0.09 7.31 -15.90
N TYR A 526 -0.30 6.35 -15.07
CA TYR A 526 0.31 5.03 -14.96
C TYR A 526 -0.74 3.93 -14.72
N GLY A 527 -1.20 3.28 -15.78
CA GLY A 527 -2.27 2.30 -15.71
C GLY A 527 -3.53 2.90 -15.07
N ILE A 528 -3.94 2.35 -13.93
CA ILE A 528 -5.07 2.86 -13.15
C ILE A 528 -4.70 3.93 -12.12
N ILE A 529 -3.41 4.22 -11.89
CA ILE A 529 -2.94 5.23 -10.94
C ILE A 529 -2.01 6.25 -11.64
N MET A 530 -1.16 6.96 -10.89
CA MET A 530 -0.22 7.92 -11.44
C MET A 530 1.20 7.66 -10.94
N LYS A 531 2.19 8.03 -11.77
CA LYS A 531 3.61 8.06 -11.41
C LYS A 531 4.01 9.49 -11.04
N ILE A 532 4.77 9.64 -9.96
CA ILE A 532 5.42 10.90 -9.57
C ILE A 532 6.86 10.84 -10.09
N ASN A 533 7.14 11.57 -11.16
CA ASN A 533 8.46 11.60 -11.78
C ASN A 533 9.45 12.37 -10.90
N ARG A 534 10.75 12.12 -11.07
CA ARG A 534 11.80 12.82 -10.30
C ARG A 534 12.00 14.27 -10.70
N GLN A 535 11.68 14.60 -11.94
CA GLN A 535 11.80 15.93 -12.49
C GLN A 535 10.42 16.44 -12.90
N PRO A 536 10.13 17.75 -12.70
CA PRO A 536 8.93 18.35 -13.23
C PRO A 536 8.87 18.20 -14.75
N LEU A 537 7.70 17.87 -15.27
CA LEU A 537 7.43 17.85 -16.69
C LEU A 537 6.96 19.22 -17.14
N ALA A 538 7.69 19.81 -18.10
CA ALA A 538 7.29 21.05 -18.74
C ALA A 538 6.01 20.87 -19.58
N GLU A 539 5.76 19.66 -20.09
CA GLU A 539 4.60 19.32 -20.91
C GLU A 539 4.22 17.85 -20.73
N ILE A 540 2.97 17.51 -21.07
CA ILE A 540 2.54 16.12 -21.22
C ILE A 540 2.61 15.77 -22.71
N SER A 541 3.54 14.87 -23.04
CA SER A 541 3.82 14.51 -24.43
C SER A 541 2.65 13.74 -25.07
N ASP A 542 2.61 13.73 -26.40
CA ASP A 542 1.58 13.00 -27.15
C ASP A 542 1.63 11.50 -26.86
N GLU A 543 2.83 10.93 -26.70
CA GLU A 543 3.01 9.52 -26.35
C GLU A 543 2.45 9.18 -24.96
N ILE A 544 2.54 10.10 -23.99
CA ILE A 544 1.96 9.89 -22.65
C ILE A 544 0.43 9.87 -22.74
N CYS A 545 -0.16 10.82 -23.48
CA CYS A 545 -1.60 10.86 -23.73
C CYS A 545 -2.08 9.59 -24.45
N GLN A 546 -1.40 9.20 -25.54
CA GLN A 546 -1.76 8.03 -26.32
C GLN A 546 -1.69 6.74 -25.49
N ARG A 547 -0.64 6.59 -24.66
CA ARG A 547 -0.50 5.43 -23.77
C ARG A 547 -1.66 5.33 -22.77
N ASP A 548 -2.03 6.44 -22.13
CA ASP A 548 -3.16 6.49 -21.20
C ASP A 548 -4.49 6.17 -21.91
N HIS A 549 -4.71 6.80 -23.07
CA HIS A 549 -5.89 6.60 -23.89
C HIS A 549 -6.07 5.14 -24.32
N GLU A 550 -5.02 4.53 -24.90
CA GLU A 550 -5.06 3.13 -25.35
C GLU A 550 -5.26 2.18 -24.16
N PHE A 551 -4.58 2.41 -23.04
CA PHE A 551 -4.76 1.61 -21.83
C PHE A 551 -6.21 1.63 -21.35
N TRP A 552 -6.81 2.81 -21.15
CA TRP A 552 -8.17 2.92 -20.63
C TRP A 552 -9.24 2.48 -21.63
N THR A 553 -9.01 2.65 -22.94
CA THR A 553 -9.86 2.09 -23.99
C THR A 553 -10.00 0.58 -23.85
N HIS A 554 -8.88 -0.14 -23.66
CA HIS A 554 -8.90 -1.58 -23.45
C HIS A 554 -9.33 -1.97 -22.02
N TYR A 555 -8.97 -1.19 -21.02
CA TYR A 555 -9.31 -1.48 -19.62
C TYR A 555 -10.82 -1.38 -19.38
N SER A 556 -11.50 -0.40 -19.98
CA SER A 556 -12.95 -0.22 -19.87
C SER A 556 -13.77 -1.42 -20.35
N GLU A 557 -13.24 -2.23 -21.29
CA GLU A 557 -13.91 -3.43 -21.81
C GLU A 557 -14.30 -4.40 -20.69
N ARG A 558 -13.45 -4.58 -19.67
CA ARG A 558 -13.74 -5.49 -18.54
C ARG A 558 -14.69 -4.92 -17.50
N LEU A 559 -14.97 -3.60 -17.54
CA LEU A 559 -15.81 -2.91 -16.56
C LEU A 559 -17.20 -2.64 -17.16
N ILE A 560 -17.29 -1.62 -18.02
CA ILE A 560 -18.56 -1.13 -18.60
C ILE A 560 -18.65 -1.35 -20.12
N GLY A 561 -17.63 -1.99 -20.71
CA GLY A 561 -17.47 -2.10 -22.16
C GLY A 561 -16.72 -0.89 -22.75
N ASN A 562 -16.10 -1.08 -23.92
CA ASN A 562 -15.42 -0.02 -24.64
C ASN A 562 -16.34 0.63 -25.70
N TRP A 563 -17.20 1.56 -25.25
CA TRP A 563 -18.14 2.27 -26.13
C TRP A 563 -18.01 3.80 -26.08
N ILE A 564 -17.18 4.32 -25.18
CA ILE A 564 -16.92 5.76 -25.04
C ILE A 564 -15.76 6.13 -25.97
N THR A 565 -15.98 7.15 -26.79
CA THR A 565 -15.03 7.74 -27.74
C THR A 565 -14.97 9.25 -27.50
N TYR A 566 -14.11 9.98 -28.22
CA TYR A 566 -14.09 11.44 -28.11
C TYR A 566 -15.43 12.07 -28.53
N GLU A 567 -16.13 11.45 -29.48
CA GLU A 567 -17.37 11.90 -30.08
C GLU A 567 -18.61 11.57 -29.23
N THR A 568 -18.47 10.67 -28.25
CA THR A 568 -19.57 10.29 -27.35
C THR A 568 -20.07 11.51 -26.58
N SER A 569 -21.34 11.83 -26.73
CA SER A 569 -21.97 12.97 -26.08
C SER A 569 -22.34 12.69 -24.61
N VAL A 570 -22.38 13.73 -23.79
CA VAL A 570 -22.88 13.63 -22.40
C VAL A 570 -24.30 13.04 -22.36
N LYS A 571 -25.15 13.34 -23.36
CA LYS A 571 -26.49 12.79 -23.49
C LYS A 571 -26.51 11.27 -23.66
N GLU A 572 -25.57 10.71 -24.42
CA GLU A 572 -25.45 9.26 -24.57
C GLU A 572 -24.99 8.61 -23.26
N ILE A 573 -24.09 9.27 -22.52
CA ILE A 573 -23.63 8.80 -21.22
C ILE A 573 -24.73 8.84 -20.18
N THR A 574 -25.51 9.91 -20.10
CA THR A 574 -26.65 9.97 -19.18
C THR A 574 -27.72 8.94 -19.54
N ALA A 575 -27.99 8.72 -20.82
CA ALA A 575 -28.90 7.65 -21.26
C ALA A 575 -28.39 6.25 -20.88
N PHE A 576 -27.07 6.01 -20.97
CA PHE A 576 -26.44 4.79 -20.46
C PHE A 576 -26.63 4.65 -18.95
N VAL A 577 -26.33 5.70 -18.18
CA VAL A 577 -26.44 5.73 -16.71
C VAL A 577 -27.88 5.45 -16.26
N GLU A 578 -28.85 6.12 -16.86
CA GLU A 578 -30.27 5.91 -16.57
C GLU A 578 -30.71 4.49 -16.90
N ARG A 579 -30.24 3.93 -18.02
CA ARG A 579 -30.59 2.57 -18.43
C ARG A 579 -29.98 1.51 -17.50
N VAL A 580 -28.67 1.61 -17.22
CA VAL A 580 -27.89 0.58 -16.53
C VAL A 580 -28.01 0.68 -15.01
N TYR A 581 -27.75 1.85 -14.44
CA TYR A 581 -27.69 2.02 -12.98
C TYR A 581 -29.07 2.25 -12.35
N LEU A 582 -29.90 3.13 -12.94
CA LEU A 582 -31.24 3.41 -12.44
C LEU A 582 -32.25 2.35 -12.92
N GLY A 583 -32.24 2.05 -14.22
CA GLY A 583 -33.19 1.17 -14.87
C GLY A 583 -32.89 -0.32 -14.73
N ARG A 584 -31.66 -0.70 -14.35
CA ARG A 584 -31.18 -2.10 -14.26
C ARG A 584 -31.44 -2.91 -15.53
N ASN A 585 -31.41 -2.22 -16.67
CA ASN A 585 -31.61 -2.77 -18.01
C ASN A 585 -30.25 -2.95 -18.68
N PHE A 586 -29.85 -4.22 -18.86
CA PHE A 586 -28.55 -4.56 -19.44
C PHE A 586 -28.60 -4.79 -20.95
N LYS A 587 -29.65 -4.31 -21.64
CA LYS A 587 -29.76 -4.43 -23.09
C LYS A 587 -28.60 -3.73 -23.79
N GLY A 588 -27.81 -4.50 -24.53
CA GLY A 588 -26.63 -4.01 -25.25
C GLY A 588 -25.48 -3.58 -24.32
N PHE A 589 -25.51 -3.98 -23.05
CA PHE A 589 -24.40 -3.78 -22.13
C PHE A 589 -23.34 -4.87 -22.36
N THR A 590 -22.14 -4.46 -22.76
CA THR A 590 -21.03 -5.37 -23.11
C THR A 590 -20.05 -5.59 -21.96
N GLY A 591 -20.09 -4.75 -20.92
CA GLY A 591 -19.25 -4.90 -19.73
C GLY A 591 -19.70 -5.99 -18.75
N ASP A 592 -19.05 -6.03 -17.59
CA ASP A 592 -19.35 -6.98 -16.54
C ASP A 592 -20.57 -6.54 -15.70
N ARG A 593 -21.66 -7.31 -15.76
CA ARG A 593 -22.90 -7.00 -15.02
C ARG A 593 -22.71 -6.97 -13.50
N ARG A 594 -21.64 -7.58 -12.99
CA ARG A 594 -21.27 -7.53 -11.57
C ARG A 594 -20.70 -6.17 -11.20
N PHE A 595 -19.90 -5.55 -12.08
CA PHE A 595 -19.37 -4.21 -11.87
C PHE A 595 -20.51 -3.20 -11.72
N ALA A 596 -21.51 -3.27 -12.61
CA ALA A 596 -22.69 -2.40 -12.57
C ALA A 596 -23.57 -2.54 -11.30
N ARG A 597 -23.29 -3.52 -10.44
CA ARG A 597 -24.00 -3.78 -9.17
C ARG A 597 -23.11 -3.60 -7.94
N ASP A 598 -21.81 -3.41 -8.12
CA ASP A 598 -20.85 -3.15 -7.05
C ASP A 598 -20.59 -1.65 -6.93
N ASP A 599 -21.24 -1.03 -5.95
CA ASP A 599 -21.13 0.40 -5.71
C ASP A 599 -19.72 0.81 -5.24
N GLN A 600 -18.96 -0.09 -4.61
CA GLN A 600 -17.59 0.21 -4.15
C GLN A 600 -16.62 0.16 -5.32
N ALA A 601 -16.70 -0.86 -6.19
CA ALA A 601 -15.88 -0.92 -7.40
C ALA A 601 -16.15 0.26 -8.32
N GLN A 602 -17.41 0.65 -8.52
CA GLN A 602 -17.78 1.83 -9.31
C GLN A 602 -17.08 3.08 -8.80
N LYS A 603 -17.23 3.40 -7.50
CA LYS A 603 -16.57 4.56 -6.88
C LYS A 603 -15.05 4.50 -7.02
N ALA A 604 -14.46 3.34 -6.72
CA ALA A 604 -13.01 3.17 -6.71
C ALA A 604 -12.40 3.41 -8.10
N PHE A 605 -12.90 2.76 -9.14
CA PHE A 605 -12.37 2.93 -10.51
C PHE A 605 -12.74 4.29 -11.12
N SER A 606 -13.92 4.85 -10.79
CA SER A 606 -14.30 6.21 -11.20
C SER A 606 -13.35 7.25 -10.63
N LYS A 607 -13.06 7.17 -9.33
CA LYS A 607 -12.15 8.09 -8.64
C LYS A 607 -10.77 8.09 -9.27
N LEU A 608 -10.20 6.90 -9.49
CA LEU A 608 -8.90 6.75 -10.15
C LEU A 608 -8.88 7.39 -11.54
N ARG A 609 -9.93 7.17 -12.34
CA ARG A 609 -10.02 7.79 -13.67
C ARG A 609 -10.21 9.31 -13.60
N SER A 610 -10.99 9.81 -12.65
CA SER A 610 -11.19 11.25 -12.41
C SER A 610 -9.87 11.93 -12.02
N SER A 611 -9.11 11.33 -11.10
CA SER A 611 -7.77 11.82 -10.70
C SER A 611 -6.80 11.91 -11.88
N ILE A 612 -6.76 10.89 -12.75
CA ILE A 612 -5.94 10.96 -13.98
C ILE A 612 -6.40 12.10 -14.90
N GLY A 613 -7.72 12.28 -15.07
CA GLY A 613 -8.29 13.43 -15.79
C GLY A 613 -7.85 14.77 -15.20
N GLY A 614 -7.70 14.82 -13.87
CA GLY A 614 -7.19 15.97 -13.12
C GLY A 614 -5.80 16.43 -13.55
N ILE A 615 -4.91 15.55 -14.02
CA ILE A 615 -3.59 15.94 -14.55
C ILE A 615 -3.77 16.88 -15.74
N TYR A 616 -4.61 16.50 -16.70
CA TYR A 616 -4.83 17.24 -17.94
C TYR A 616 -5.56 18.57 -17.66
N SER A 617 -6.58 18.53 -16.80
CA SER A 617 -7.32 19.73 -16.36
C SER A 617 -6.43 20.73 -15.63
N TRP A 618 -5.50 20.24 -14.80
CA TRP A 618 -4.53 21.09 -14.12
C TRP A 618 -3.62 21.80 -15.13
N ARG A 619 -3.13 21.13 -16.18
CA ARG A 619 -2.35 21.81 -17.24
C ARG A 619 -3.13 22.96 -17.90
N LEU A 620 -4.45 22.82 -18.00
CA LEU A 620 -5.33 23.84 -18.58
C LEU A 620 -5.72 24.96 -17.60
N GLY A 621 -5.37 24.87 -16.32
CA GLY A 621 -5.85 25.81 -15.30
C GLY A 621 -7.33 25.68 -14.99
N LEU A 622 -7.93 24.51 -15.22
CA LEU A 622 -9.36 24.26 -15.03
C LEU A 622 -9.71 23.64 -13.67
N THR A 623 -8.71 23.30 -12.84
CA THR A 623 -8.92 22.66 -11.54
C THR A 623 -9.52 23.64 -10.52
N PRO A 624 -10.76 23.42 -10.05
CA PRO A 624 -11.38 24.35 -9.10
C PRO A 624 -10.69 24.31 -7.74
N GLY A 625 -10.37 25.48 -7.18
CA GLY A 625 -9.84 25.60 -5.82
C GLY A 625 -8.37 25.18 -5.63
N SER A 626 -7.64 24.84 -6.69
CA SER A 626 -6.19 24.61 -6.64
C SER A 626 -5.40 25.91 -6.70
N VAL A 627 -4.10 25.85 -6.38
CA VAL A 627 -3.17 26.96 -6.62
C VAL A 627 -3.14 27.28 -8.13
N PRO A 628 -3.10 28.57 -8.53
CA PRO A 628 -2.93 28.94 -9.92
C PRO A 628 -1.73 28.23 -10.55
N VAL A 629 -1.97 27.65 -11.73
CA VAL A 629 -0.95 26.87 -12.43
C VAL A 629 0.16 27.81 -12.88
N PRO A 630 1.43 27.53 -12.53
CA PRO A 630 2.53 28.38 -12.97
C PRO A 630 2.62 28.44 -14.51
N PRO A 631 2.87 29.63 -15.11
CA PRO A 631 2.91 29.84 -16.56
C PRO A 631 3.74 28.83 -17.35
N GLN A 632 4.85 28.36 -16.77
CA GLN A 632 5.75 27.39 -17.41
C GLN A 632 5.16 25.99 -17.61
N TYR A 633 4.03 25.67 -16.96
CA TYR A 633 3.36 24.37 -17.04
C TYR A 633 2.08 24.41 -17.88
N HIS A 634 1.69 25.58 -18.36
CA HIS A 634 0.59 25.71 -19.32
C HIS A 634 1.00 25.18 -20.70
N PRO A 635 0.03 24.67 -21.49
CA PRO A 635 0.26 24.33 -22.89
C PRO A 635 0.90 25.47 -23.67
N LYS A 636 1.96 25.14 -24.42
CA LYS A 636 2.75 26.10 -25.21
C LYS A 636 2.17 26.34 -26.59
N SER A 637 1.19 25.54 -27.01
CA SER A 637 0.55 25.61 -28.32
C SER A 637 -0.94 25.31 -28.24
N GLN A 638 -1.70 25.79 -29.24
CA GLN A 638 -3.13 25.45 -29.37
C GLN A 638 -3.34 23.95 -29.57
N ALA A 639 -2.43 23.26 -30.26
CA ALA A 639 -2.49 21.81 -30.46
C ALA A 639 -2.34 21.04 -29.14
N GLU A 640 -1.41 21.47 -28.29
CA GLU A 640 -1.22 20.90 -26.95
C GLU A 640 -2.43 21.18 -26.06
N SER A 641 -2.94 22.42 -26.05
CA SER A 641 -4.15 22.79 -25.30
C SER A 641 -5.36 21.95 -25.73
N ALA A 642 -5.56 21.77 -27.04
CA ALA A 642 -6.62 20.93 -27.57
C ALA A 642 -6.44 19.44 -27.21
N ARG A 643 -5.20 18.93 -27.16
CA ARG A 643 -4.91 17.56 -26.72
C ARG A 643 -5.23 17.37 -25.24
N MET A 644 -4.75 18.26 -24.37
CA MET A 644 -5.08 18.21 -22.94
C MET A 644 -6.59 18.25 -22.70
N LEU A 645 -7.31 19.11 -23.43
CA LEU A 645 -8.76 19.22 -23.29
C LEU A 645 -9.48 17.94 -23.70
N ARG A 646 -9.08 17.34 -24.83
CA ARG A 646 -9.67 16.07 -25.30
C ARG A 646 -9.41 14.92 -24.34
N GLU A 647 -8.20 14.80 -23.80
CA GLU A 647 -7.89 13.73 -22.83
C GLU A 647 -8.57 13.94 -21.48
N ALA A 648 -8.65 15.20 -20.99
CA ALA A 648 -9.42 15.53 -19.79
C ALA A 648 -10.89 15.14 -19.95
N ASP A 649 -11.53 15.57 -21.03
CA ASP A 649 -12.93 15.28 -21.33
C ASP A 649 -13.17 13.77 -21.49
N PHE A 650 -12.29 13.05 -22.19
CA PHE A 650 -12.37 11.60 -22.32
C PHE A 650 -12.28 10.88 -20.97
N ALA A 651 -11.33 11.27 -20.12
CA ALA A 651 -11.18 10.71 -18.78
C ALA A 651 -12.42 10.96 -17.91
N TYR A 652 -12.95 12.18 -17.89
CA TYR A 652 -14.15 12.50 -17.11
C TYR A 652 -15.41 11.82 -17.64
N LYS A 653 -15.57 11.70 -18.95
CA LYS A 653 -16.66 10.91 -19.56
C LYS A 653 -16.63 9.46 -19.09
N GLN A 654 -15.45 8.84 -19.08
CA GLN A 654 -15.27 7.49 -18.56
C GLN A 654 -15.55 7.42 -17.05
N ALA A 655 -14.99 8.33 -16.25
CA ALA A 655 -15.22 8.37 -14.80
C ALA A 655 -16.72 8.49 -14.47
N PHE A 656 -17.42 9.44 -15.08
CA PHE A 656 -18.86 9.63 -14.88
C PHE A 656 -19.68 8.41 -15.30
N ALA A 657 -19.31 7.73 -16.40
CA ALA A 657 -19.95 6.50 -16.82
C ALA A 657 -19.68 5.31 -15.89
N LEU A 658 -18.51 5.27 -15.22
CA LEU A 658 -18.17 4.27 -14.22
C LEU A 658 -18.96 4.49 -12.92
N CYS A 659 -19.10 5.73 -12.45
CA CYS A 659 -19.84 6.04 -11.23
C CYS A 659 -20.50 7.44 -11.27
N PRO A 660 -21.78 7.54 -11.65
CA PRO A 660 -22.46 8.82 -11.83
C PRO A 660 -22.84 9.53 -10.51
N TYR A 661 -22.63 8.87 -9.37
CA TYR A 661 -22.92 9.38 -8.03
C TYR A 661 -21.65 9.54 -7.19
N SER A 662 -20.45 9.43 -7.81
CA SER A 662 -19.21 9.83 -7.14
C SER A 662 -19.23 11.35 -6.95
N PRO A 663 -18.82 11.86 -5.78
CA PRO A 663 -18.65 13.30 -5.58
C PRO A 663 -17.41 13.87 -6.30
N GLU A 664 -16.39 13.04 -6.55
CA GLU A 664 -15.21 13.33 -7.40
C GLU A 664 -15.50 13.19 -8.90
#